data_AF-A0AAW1QC67-F1
#
_entry.id   AF-A0AAW1QC67-F1
#
_cell.length_a   1.000
_cell.length_b   1.000
_cell.length_c   1.000
_cell.angle_alpha   90.00
_cell.angle_beta   90.00
_cell.angle_gamma   90.00
#
_symmetry.space_group_name_H-M   'P 1'
#
loop_
_entity.id
_entity.type
_entity.pdbx_description
1 polymer ?
#
loop_
_entity_poly.entity_id
_entity_poly.type
_entity_poly.pdbx_seq_one_letter_code
_entity_poly.pdbx_strand_id
1 'polypeptide(L)'
;MDAQKVAVIGAGVSGLTAAWLLNRIGKQVTLFEKDEICGGHTLTDDTAGYPVDLGFQVYNLTTYPNFVGLLEELGVDTEQSDMSFALSAGKLEWGSDGVDAIFAQRRNLLSLSFWVMLCDVIRFGRQAPAVLKPEVADTYAQMTLGEYLAKHRYSESFRDNYVLPMCAAVWSVPNAQVLAFPVVMLVRFWLNHHLLDLVQRPVWRVVKDRSRSYVHKILQALPDVRTGVPVVSVKLCSGGRGPVCVTTADGQTADFDAVVLATHSDVSLALLGDESPEGVRPLLAAIPYNSNDVYLHTDDTLMPVNRKTWSSWNFIGSAPSATSAVCVTYWINRLQRLPAGAPPTFVTLNPARPPAPDKVLRRLALAHPVFSFASYKAQADLAAVQGRGGVYYAGAWCGYGFHEDGVRAGMAAAQALGAPTPWRAISTSPKIPIVDRFFMSLFNKFARVAVTRGHLRIILPSGEELSYGAADSIEPEVPEGEAWRRRPQLRATIRLLDCAFFRKVVMRHDTGMGESYMDGDFKVDNLGALMAIATANAGGIESRRGLLGPLNWVGDKLLLAAHLARPNTLQGSRRNIEEHYDAGNDMYKLFLDRTMTYSGAIYKQGDDLETAQLNKLDALIARAGLQASDHVLEIGCGWGSLAIRAAAITGCRVTGLTLSKEQLSEASQRVARAGLADKITLLLCDYRDCPGAGSFDKVLSCEMIEAVGHEHLPSYFSTISRMLKPAGTAVIQVITEPEERYEAYCRSSDFIRAHIFPGGHLPSMGAMVEAARGSGLQVQGCKDIGLDYALTLRAWRAAWEAEQARVLSLGYSLRFWRKYRFYFALCEAAFEAKFIHNYHVTWVKGPVTATLDTTSAPHPRADRSQSDPILQVLLAVYFFLAGVLVSRSPLLWIMPLASAACAALTFAVSTTLHRFSATYRRLPRDGRSWWSTDIVHVLYSGCMFVVAAGYVISQPSALDIHWVAPPGPASRLPTALICVAAGFFGFQLWTLVHHRLYRHAYPMLIHFTILLGLFASTAYKNSGAPLLATTLLSEISSVFFVLGKLQNLAGMAHASRLRRAVRTGQLVTIPLTRVIPHAVFLASVLYHPGAFSSQFYYYVTLCASVYINISNARALLLVVLTPQQHKQHAA
;
A
#
# COMPACT_ATOMS: atom_id res chain seq x y z
N MET A 1 36.07 30.70 -3.97
CA MET A 1 36.73 29.56 -4.63
C MET A 1 36.09 29.44 -6.00
N ASP A 2 36.87 29.54 -7.06
CA ASP A 2 36.34 29.41 -8.42
C ASP A 2 35.75 28.02 -8.63
N ALA A 3 34.64 27.95 -9.37
CA ALA A 3 33.98 26.69 -9.66
C ALA A 3 34.88 25.83 -10.57
N GLN A 4 35.11 24.58 -10.16
CA GLN A 4 35.94 23.62 -10.90
C GLN A 4 35.43 23.44 -12.34
N LYS A 5 36.33 23.57 -13.32
CA LYS A 5 36.08 23.37 -14.75
C LYS A 5 36.21 21.90 -15.12
N VAL A 6 35.17 21.35 -15.74
CA VAL A 6 35.14 19.93 -16.15
C VAL A 6 34.76 19.82 -17.62
N ALA A 7 35.60 19.18 -18.42
CA ALA A 7 35.23 18.78 -19.77
C ALA A 7 34.58 17.39 -19.73
N VAL A 8 33.46 17.23 -20.42
CA VAL A 8 32.85 15.93 -20.68
C VAL A 8 32.94 15.68 -22.19
N ILE A 9 33.65 14.64 -22.59
CA ILE A 9 33.91 14.34 -24.00
C ILE A 9 33.07 13.13 -24.41
N GLY A 10 32.15 13.35 -25.36
CA GLY A 10 31.14 12.42 -25.82
C GLY A 10 29.78 12.69 -25.16
N ALA A 11 28.76 13.00 -25.95
CA ALA A 11 27.40 13.27 -25.51
C ALA A 11 26.45 12.08 -25.68
N GLY A 12 26.97 10.86 -25.53
CA GLY A 12 26.14 9.67 -25.29
C GLY A 12 25.50 9.70 -23.90
N VAL A 13 24.66 8.71 -23.58
CA VAL A 13 23.94 8.65 -22.28
C VAL A 13 24.86 8.81 -21.06
N SER A 14 26.07 8.25 -21.11
CA SER A 14 27.06 8.38 -20.04
C SER A 14 27.53 9.82 -19.84
N GLY A 15 27.87 10.51 -20.93
CA GLY A 15 28.33 11.89 -20.88
C GLY A 15 27.22 12.85 -20.51
N LEU A 16 26.03 12.67 -21.08
CA LEU A 16 24.83 13.45 -20.72
C LEU A 16 24.52 13.31 -19.22
N THR A 17 24.56 12.08 -18.69
CA THR A 17 24.33 11.83 -17.26
C THR A 17 25.39 12.51 -16.39
N ALA A 18 26.68 12.36 -16.74
CA ALA A 18 27.78 12.95 -15.98
C ALA A 18 27.72 14.49 -16.00
N ALA A 19 27.57 15.08 -17.19
CA ALA A 19 27.48 16.52 -17.39
C ALA A 19 26.32 17.12 -16.58
N TRP A 20 25.14 16.51 -16.65
CA TRP A 20 23.96 16.97 -15.93
C TRP A 20 24.14 16.94 -14.42
N LEU A 21 24.70 15.86 -13.86
CA LEU A 21 24.95 15.73 -12.42
C LEU A 21 26.02 16.73 -11.92
N LEU A 22 27.09 16.92 -12.68
CA LEU A 22 28.16 17.86 -12.33
C LEU A 22 27.67 19.31 -12.37
N ASN A 23 26.86 19.67 -13.37
CA ASN A 23 26.25 20.99 -13.47
C ASN A 23 25.33 21.30 -12.28
N ARG A 24 24.57 20.32 -11.77
CA ARG A 24 23.67 20.50 -10.61
C ARG A 24 24.37 20.90 -9.32
N ILE A 25 25.66 20.59 -9.15
CA ILE A 25 26.45 21.01 -7.99
C ILE A 25 27.27 22.28 -8.25
N GLY A 26 27.00 22.99 -9.35
CA GLY A 26 27.62 24.28 -9.66
C GLY A 26 29.00 24.21 -10.32
N LYS A 27 29.41 23.05 -10.87
CA LYS A 27 30.65 22.95 -11.65
C LYS A 27 30.48 23.57 -13.03
N GLN A 28 31.56 24.14 -13.57
CA GLN A 28 31.58 24.68 -14.93
C GLN A 28 31.81 23.53 -15.91
N VAL A 29 30.73 23.02 -16.51
CA VAL A 29 30.77 21.87 -17.42
C VAL A 29 30.77 22.33 -18.87
N THR A 30 31.73 21.87 -19.66
CA THR A 30 31.71 21.95 -21.12
C THR A 30 31.52 20.55 -21.70
N LEU A 31 30.42 20.32 -22.42
CA LEU A 31 30.12 19.05 -23.08
C LEU A 31 30.55 19.11 -24.55
N PHE A 32 31.48 18.24 -24.96
CA PHE A 32 31.94 18.12 -26.35
C PHE A 32 31.29 16.91 -27.04
N GLU A 33 30.77 17.12 -28.25
CA GLU A 33 30.23 16.09 -29.12
C GLU A 33 30.81 16.25 -30.53
N LYS A 34 31.27 15.14 -31.11
CA LYS A 34 31.86 15.12 -32.46
C LYS A 34 30.79 15.29 -33.54
N ASP A 35 29.59 14.79 -33.30
CA ASP A 35 28.47 14.83 -34.23
C ASP A 35 27.63 16.11 -34.03
N GLU A 36 26.80 16.47 -35.01
CA GLU A 36 25.89 17.63 -34.91
C GLU A 36 24.76 17.43 -33.88
N ILE A 37 24.53 16.19 -33.44
CA ILE A 37 23.41 15.82 -32.57
C ILE A 37 23.96 15.04 -31.37
N CYS A 38 23.61 15.49 -30.17
CA CYS A 38 23.89 14.76 -28.93
C CYS A 38 22.98 13.52 -28.78
N GLY A 39 23.50 12.48 -28.14
CA GLY A 39 22.76 11.26 -27.80
C GLY A 39 23.53 9.98 -28.12
N GLY A 40 24.44 10.01 -29.10
CA GLY A 40 25.16 8.83 -29.59
C GLY A 40 24.19 7.75 -30.05
N HIS A 41 24.20 6.58 -29.42
CA HIS A 41 23.23 5.51 -29.68
C HIS A 41 21.79 5.86 -29.23
N THR A 42 21.59 6.95 -28.51
CA THR A 42 20.27 7.52 -28.21
C THR A 42 19.81 8.35 -29.41
N LEU A 43 19.48 7.68 -30.50
CA LEU A 43 19.19 8.30 -31.78
C LEU A 43 17.72 8.11 -32.14
N THR A 44 16.99 9.21 -32.21
CA THR A 44 15.64 9.22 -32.79
C THR A 44 15.68 9.85 -34.18
N ASP A 45 15.14 9.16 -35.18
CA ASP A 45 15.08 9.56 -36.58
C ASP A 45 13.64 9.84 -37.04
N ASP A 46 13.46 10.79 -37.96
CA ASP A 46 12.14 11.20 -38.47
C ASP A 46 11.91 10.84 -39.96
N THR A 47 12.84 10.16 -40.63
CA THR A 47 12.77 9.91 -42.08
C THR A 47 11.57 9.07 -42.51
N ALA A 48 10.98 8.30 -41.58
CA ALA A 48 9.74 7.54 -41.79
C ALA A 48 8.46 8.43 -41.79
N GLY A 49 8.58 9.74 -41.53
CA GLY A 49 7.46 10.67 -41.37
C GLY A 49 6.91 10.73 -39.94
N TYR A 50 7.55 10.04 -39.00
CA TYR A 50 7.25 10.04 -37.57
C TYR A 50 8.51 9.59 -36.80
N PRO A 51 8.63 9.90 -35.49
CA PRO A 51 9.87 9.68 -34.75
C PRO A 51 10.05 8.20 -34.39
N VAL A 52 11.22 7.65 -34.75
CA VAL A 52 11.64 6.26 -34.53
C VAL A 52 13.01 6.22 -33.83
N ASP A 53 13.11 5.53 -32.70
CA ASP A 53 14.41 5.26 -32.08
C ASP A 53 15.18 4.17 -32.84
N LEU A 54 16.45 4.39 -33.20
CA LEU A 54 17.25 3.46 -34.01
C LEU A 54 18.31 2.69 -33.22
N GLY A 55 18.81 3.26 -32.12
CA GLY A 55 19.80 2.61 -31.26
C GLY A 55 19.18 2.13 -29.94
N PHE A 56 19.15 2.98 -28.92
CA PHE A 56 18.41 2.71 -27.69
C PHE A 56 16.90 2.84 -27.92
N GLN A 57 16.18 1.73 -27.85
CA GLN A 57 14.75 1.68 -28.18
C GLN A 57 13.86 1.47 -26.97
N VAL A 58 14.33 0.76 -25.93
CA VAL A 58 13.47 0.11 -24.93
C VAL A 58 14.19 -0.16 -23.62
N TYR A 59 13.44 -0.16 -22.52
CA TYR A 59 13.93 -0.47 -21.17
C TYR A 59 12.82 -1.11 -20.31
N ASN A 60 13.11 -1.51 -19.08
CA ASN A 60 12.09 -1.96 -18.12
C ASN A 60 12.41 -1.50 -16.69
N LEU A 61 11.41 -1.50 -15.80
CA LEU A 61 11.55 -0.93 -14.45
C LEU A 61 12.47 -1.75 -13.51
N THR A 62 12.65 -3.03 -13.79
CA THR A 62 13.44 -3.93 -12.95
C THR A 62 14.93 -3.81 -13.26
N THR A 63 15.28 -3.85 -14.55
CA THR A 63 16.68 -3.93 -14.99
C THR A 63 17.34 -2.57 -15.17
N TYR A 64 16.55 -1.47 -15.23
CA TYR A 64 17.05 -0.11 -15.49
C TYR A 64 16.73 0.88 -14.35
N PRO A 65 17.05 0.57 -13.09
CA PRO A 65 16.62 1.39 -11.96
C PRO A 65 17.23 2.80 -11.94
N ASN A 66 18.43 3.00 -12.49
CA ASN A 66 19.04 4.33 -12.56
C ASN A 66 18.49 5.15 -13.71
N PHE A 67 18.30 4.54 -14.88
CA PHE A 67 17.66 5.23 -16.00
C PHE A 67 16.22 5.65 -15.64
N VAL A 68 15.46 4.79 -14.92
CA VAL A 68 14.16 5.17 -14.36
C VAL A 68 14.30 6.40 -13.46
N GLY A 69 15.28 6.41 -12.55
CA GLY A 69 15.54 7.56 -11.66
C GLY A 69 15.87 8.84 -12.43
N LEU A 70 16.68 8.74 -13.49
CA LEU A 70 17.00 9.86 -14.37
C LEU A 70 15.77 10.41 -15.08
N LEU A 71 14.93 9.56 -15.65
CA LEU A 71 13.68 9.98 -16.30
C LEU A 71 12.70 10.64 -15.31
N GLU A 72 12.60 10.10 -14.09
CA GLU A 72 11.77 10.68 -13.02
C GLU A 72 12.23 12.11 -12.66
N GLU A 73 13.54 12.32 -12.45
CA GLU A 73 14.08 13.64 -12.14
C GLU A 73 13.91 14.64 -13.29
N LEU A 74 14.02 14.17 -14.52
CA LEU A 74 13.80 15.01 -15.71
C LEU A 74 12.29 15.22 -15.97
N GLY A 75 11.39 14.54 -15.26
CA GLY A 75 9.96 14.56 -15.53
C GLY A 75 9.60 14.06 -16.93
N VAL A 76 10.29 13.02 -17.42
CA VAL A 76 10.06 12.40 -18.73
C VAL A 76 9.16 11.18 -18.56
N ASP A 77 8.03 11.19 -19.24
CA ASP A 77 7.05 10.10 -19.19
C ASP A 77 7.41 8.97 -20.17
N THR A 78 6.82 7.79 -19.97
CA THR A 78 7.10 6.57 -20.74
C THR A 78 5.84 5.77 -21.01
N GLU A 79 5.89 4.85 -21.96
CA GLU A 79 4.77 4.02 -22.38
C GLU A 79 5.16 2.54 -22.40
N GLN A 80 4.21 1.63 -22.20
CA GLN A 80 4.48 0.20 -22.33
C GLN A 80 4.90 -0.17 -23.76
N SER A 81 5.69 -1.24 -23.88
CA SER A 81 6.26 -1.77 -25.12
C SER A 81 6.11 -3.29 -25.15
N ASP A 82 6.05 -3.85 -26.35
CA ASP A 82 6.18 -5.29 -26.56
C ASP A 82 7.68 -5.66 -26.73
N MET A 83 8.04 -6.89 -26.36
CA MET A 83 9.37 -7.45 -26.58
C MET A 83 9.29 -8.94 -26.95
N SER A 84 8.27 -9.31 -27.73
CA SER A 84 8.12 -10.67 -28.26
C SER A 84 9.26 -10.98 -29.24
N PHE A 85 9.78 -12.21 -29.22
CA PHE A 85 10.91 -12.69 -30.00
C PHE A 85 10.44 -13.73 -31.01
N ALA A 86 11.07 -13.76 -32.19
CA ALA A 86 10.91 -14.86 -33.12
C ALA A 86 12.21 -15.31 -33.77
N LEU A 87 12.22 -16.59 -34.12
CA LEU A 87 13.24 -17.22 -34.93
C LEU A 87 12.66 -17.51 -36.32
N SER A 88 13.41 -17.14 -37.36
CA SER A 88 13.27 -17.71 -38.70
C SER A 88 14.64 -18.17 -39.19
N ALA A 89 14.89 -19.48 -39.20
CA ALA A 89 16.18 -20.04 -39.59
C ALA A 89 16.00 -21.36 -40.35
N GLY A 90 16.48 -21.39 -41.61
CA GLY A 90 16.35 -22.55 -42.48
C GLY A 90 14.88 -22.95 -42.68
N LYS A 91 14.46 -24.12 -42.17
CA LYS A 91 13.07 -24.58 -42.25
C LYS A 91 12.26 -24.29 -40.98
N LEU A 92 12.89 -23.87 -39.88
CA LEU A 92 12.24 -23.72 -38.58
C LEU A 92 11.83 -22.27 -38.35
N GLU A 93 10.57 -22.08 -37.96
CA GLU A 93 10.06 -20.80 -37.47
C GLU A 93 9.22 -21.00 -36.21
N TRP A 94 9.45 -20.16 -35.20
CA TRP A 94 8.65 -20.09 -33.98
C TRP A 94 8.75 -18.69 -33.36
N GLY A 95 7.71 -18.27 -32.65
CA GLY A 95 7.66 -16.99 -31.92
C GLY A 95 7.30 -17.18 -30.45
N SER A 96 7.59 -16.18 -29.62
CA SER A 96 7.33 -16.22 -28.17
C SER A 96 6.00 -15.60 -27.76
N ASP A 97 5.23 -15.05 -28.70
CA ASP A 97 3.93 -14.41 -28.46
C ASP A 97 2.78 -15.42 -28.36
N GLY A 98 2.74 -16.14 -27.24
CA GLY A 98 1.71 -17.13 -26.95
C GLY A 98 1.87 -18.46 -27.67
N VAL A 99 0.97 -19.40 -27.37
CA VAL A 99 1.07 -20.80 -27.83
C VAL A 99 0.94 -20.92 -29.35
N ASP A 100 0.14 -20.06 -29.98
CA ASP A 100 -0.03 -20.08 -31.43
C ASP A 100 1.24 -19.70 -32.19
N ALA A 101 2.02 -18.74 -31.66
CA ALA A 101 3.30 -18.35 -32.23
C ALA A 101 4.39 -19.41 -31.98
N ILE A 102 4.40 -20.07 -30.81
CA ILE A 102 5.34 -21.16 -30.51
C ILE A 102 5.13 -22.33 -31.48
N PHE A 103 3.87 -22.71 -31.70
CA PHE A 103 3.49 -23.77 -32.64
C PHE A 103 2.95 -23.22 -33.96
N ALA A 104 3.53 -22.11 -34.45
CA ALA A 104 3.13 -21.49 -35.71
C ALA A 104 3.28 -22.48 -36.87
N GLN A 105 4.31 -23.33 -36.81
CA GLN A 105 4.44 -24.53 -37.64
C GLN A 105 3.84 -25.74 -36.92
N ARG A 106 2.61 -26.13 -37.27
CA ARG A 106 1.86 -27.21 -36.58
C ARG A 106 2.58 -28.57 -36.55
N ARG A 107 3.41 -28.86 -37.54
CA ARG A 107 4.28 -30.06 -37.55
C ARG A 107 5.20 -30.16 -36.32
N ASN A 108 5.52 -29.04 -35.67
CA ASN A 108 6.34 -29.01 -34.47
C ASN A 108 5.67 -29.66 -33.25
N LEU A 109 4.33 -29.80 -33.26
CA LEU A 109 3.60 -30.59 -32.26
C LEU A 109 4.03 -32.06 -32.25
N LEU A 110 4.49 -32.57 -33.40
CA LEU A 110 4.97 -33.94 -33.58
C LEU A 110 6.50 -34.04 -33.64
N SER A 111 7.22 -32.93 -33.50
CA SER A 111 8.69 -32.90 -33.62
C SER A 111 9.34 -33.13 -32.26
N LEU A 112 9.96 -34.31 -32.10
CA LEU A 112 10.69 -34.66 -30.89
C LEU A 112 11.81 -33.65 -30.59
N SER A 113 12.56 -33.22 -31.60
CA SER A 113 13.67 -32.26 -31.42
C SER A 113 13.19 -30.87 -30.98
N PHE A 114 11.97 -30.47 -31.36
CA PHE A 114 11.35 -29.22 -30.91
C PHE A 114 10.90 -29.32 -29.46
N TRP A 115 10.27 -30.42 -29.06
CA TRP A 115 9.90 -30.64 -27.66
C TRP A 115 11.12 -30.75 -26.74
N VAL A 116 12.19 -31.44 -27.17
CA VAL A 116 13.46 -31.50 -26.43
C VAL A 116 14.06 -30.09 -26.26
N MET A 117 14.02 -29.25 -27.29
CA MET A 117 14.42 -27.85 -27.20
C MET A 117 13.62 -27.11 -26.12
N LEU A 118 12.28 -27.19 -26.12
CA LEU A 118 11.44 -26.53 -25.11
C LEU A 118 11.71 -27.04 -23.69
N CYS A 119 11.92 -28.35 -23.53
CA CYS A 119 12.33 -28.93 -22.24
C CYS A 119 13.70 -28.39 -21.80
N ASP A 120 14.65 -28.25 -22.72
CA ASP A 120 15.97 -27.68 -22.44
C ASP A 120 15.91 -26.19 -22.10
N VAL A 121 15.00 -25.41 -22.69
CA VAL A 121 14.74 -24.01 -22.27
C VAL A 121 14.34 -23.95 -20.80
N ILE A 122 13.37 -24.78 -20.39
CA ILE A 122 12.93 -24.87 -18.99
C ILE A 122 14.07 -25.35 -18.09
N ARG A 123 14.83 -26.35 -18.54
CA ARG A 123 15.96 -26.93 -17.81
C ARG A 123 17.08 -25.90 -17.60
N PHE A 124 17.44 -25.17 -18.64
CA PHE A 124 18.44 -24.10 -18.60
C PHE A 124 18.02 -22.98 -17.65
N GLY A 125 16.77 -22.51 -17.74
CA GLY A 125 16.21 -21.52 -16.81
C GLY A 125 16.35 -21.91 -15.32
N ARG A 126 16.25 -23.21 -15.01
CA ARG A 126 16.42 -23.75 -13.65
C ARG A 126 17.87 -23.98 -13.24
N GLN A 127 18.73 -24.45 -14.15
CA GLN A 127 20.09 -24.89 -13.86
C GLN A 127 21.11 -23.75 -13.95
N ALA A 128 20.97 -22.86 -14.94
CA ALA A 128 21.94 -21.81 -15.22
C ALA A 128 22.23 -20.89 -14.01
N PRO A 129 21.24 -20.43 -13.21
CA PRO A 129 21.51 -19.57 -12.06
C PRO A 129 22.48 -20.16 -11.03
N ALA A 130 22.64 -21.49 -10.96
CA ALA A 130 23.58 -22.14 -10.06
C ALA A 130 25.04 -21.80 -10.38
N VAL A 131 25.36 -21.35 -11.61
CA VAL A 131 26.69 -20.89 -12.02
C VAL A 131 27.15 -19.67 -11.22
N LEU A 132 26.22 -18.87 -10.67
CA LEU A 132 26.52 -17.66 -9.91
C LEU A 132 26.72 -17.90 -8.41
N LYS A 133 26.60 -19.15 -7.95
CA LYS A 133 26.73 -19.51 -6.55
C LYS A 133 28.20 -19.46 -6.09
N PRO A 134 28.51 -18.86 -4.93
CA PRO A 134 29.89 -18.72 -4.45
C PRO A 134 30.65 -20.05 -4.35
N GLU A 135 29.97 -21.13 -3.98
CA GLU A 135 30.58 -22.46 -3.73
C GLU A 135 31.14 -23.11 -5.00
N VAL A 136 30.70 -22.66 -6.18
CA VAL A 136 31.12 -23.19 -7.48
C VAL A 136 31.76 -22.13 -8.37
N ALA A 137 32.07 -20.94 -7.82
CA ALA A 137 32.60 -19.81 -8.58
C ALA A 137 33.86 -20.19 -9.36
N ASP A 138 34.82 -20.85 -8.72
CA ASP A 138 36.09 -21.27 -9.35
C ASP A 138 35.88 -22.26 -10.49
N THR A 139 34.84 -23.11 -10.39
CA THR A 139 34.52 -24.10 -11.43
C THR A 139 34.08 -23.45 -12.74
N TYR A 140 33.41 -22.30 -12.67
CA TYR A 140 32.82 -21.63 -13.84
C TYR A 140 33.52 -20.33 -14.24
N ALA A 141 34.46 -19.83 -13.43
CA ALA A 141 35.11 -18.54 -13.64
C ALA A 141 35.77 -18.39 -15.02
N GLN A 142 36.35 -19.47 -15.56
CA GLN A 142 37.03 -19.50 -16.87
C GLN A 142 36.28 -20.35 -17.91
N MET A 143 35.03 -20.74 -17.63
CA MET A 143 34.25 -21.60 -18.52
C MET A 143 33.52 -20.78 -19.58
N THR A 144 33.58 -21.24 -20.82
CA THR A 144 32.82 -20.68 -21.93
C THR A 144 31.38 -21.23 -21.97
N LEU A 145 30.49 -20.53 -22.69
CA LEU A 145 29.14 -21.03 -22.91
C LEU A 145 29.13 -22.38 -23.64
N GLY A 146 30.00 -22.57 -24.65
CA GLY A 146 30.10 -23.81 -25.40
C GLY A 146 30.47 -25.00 -24.50
N GLU A 147 31.47 -24.83 -23.65
CA GLU A 147 31.89 -25.85 -22.67
C GLU A 147 30.78 -26.15 -21.66
N TYR A 148 30.06 -25.12 -21.19
CA TYR A 148 28.93 -25.30 -20.30
C TYR A 148 27.81 -26.14 -20.96
N LEU A 149 27.42 -25.79 -22.18
CA LEU A 149 26.37 -26.51 -22.91
C LEU A 149 26.74 -27.98 -23.16
N ALA A 150 28.01 -28.24 -23.50
CA ALA A 150 28.54 -29.59 -23.68
C ALA A 150 28.59 -30.38 -22.36
N LYS A 151 29.14 -29.78 -21.28
CA LYS A 151 29.24 -30.38 -19.95
C LYS A 151 27.88 -30.83 -19.41
N HIS A 152 26.84 -30.03 -19.64
CA HIS A 152 25.48 -30.30 -19.18
C HIS A 152 24.60 -31.03 -20.21
N ARG A 153 25.18 -31.46 -21.34
CA ARG A 153 24.53 -32.25 -22.40
C ARG A 153 23.22 -31.60 -22.89
N TYR A 154 23.27 -30.31 -23.23
CA TYR A 154 22.15 -29.64 -23.88
C TYR A 154 22.04 -30.07 -25.34
N SER A 155 20.81 -30.16 -25.85
CA SER A 155 20.55 -30.56 -27.24
C SER A 155 21.05 -29.53 -28.25
N GLU A 156 21.47 -30.00 -29.43
CA GLU A 156 21.82 -29.11 -30.55
C GLU A 156 20.64 -28.22 -30.94
N SER A 157 19.42 -28.76 -30.89
CA SER A 157 18.19 -27.99 -31.15
C SER A 157 18.06 -26.78 -30.21
N PHE A 158 18.35 -26.94 -28.92
CA PHE A 158 18.39 -25.83 -27.95
C PHE A 158 19.54 -24.86 -28.19
N ARG A 159 20.74 -25.37 -28.46
CA ARG A 159 21.91 -24.54 -28.77
C ARG A 159 21.64 -23.66 -29.99
N ASP A 160 21.25 -24.27 -31.10
CA ASP A 160 21.23 -23.64 -32.43
C ASP A 160 19.93 -22.87 -32.72
N ASN A 161 18.80 -23.26 -32.12
CA ASN A 161 17.49 -22.63 -32.38
C ASN A 161 16.95 -21.79 -31.22
N TYR A 162 17.69 -21.66 -30.11
CA TYR A 162 17.27 -20.82 -28.98
C TYR A 162 18.42 -19.99 -28.40
N VAL A 163 19.46 -20.62 -27.84
CA VAL A 163 20.52 -19.90 -27.11
C VAL A 163 21.36 -19.03 -28.04
N LEU A 164 21.88 -19.62 -29.13
CA LEU A 164 22.71 -18.89 -30.08
C LEU A 164 21.94 -17.74 -30.72
N PRO A 165 20.73 -17.94 -31.31
CA PRO A 165 19.95 -16.84 -31.88
C PRO A 165 19.63 -15.72 -30.90
N MET A 166 19.31 -16.06 -29.64
CA MET A 166 18.99 -15.05 -28.63
C MET A 166 20.22 -14.22 -28.25
N CYS A 167 21.37 -14.84 -27.99
CA CYS A 167 22.60 -14.11 -27.67
C CYS A 167 23.10 -13.30 -28.88
N ALA A 168 23.08 -13.91 -30.04
CA ALA A 168 23.40 -13.30 -31.32
C ALA A 168 22.57 -12.03 -31.56
N ALA A 169 21.28 -12.07 -31.25
CA ALA A 169 20.40 -10.90 -31.38
C ALA A 169 20.66 -9.80 -30.33
N VAL A 170 21.13 -10.17 -29.14
CA VAL A 170 21.41 -9.23 -28.04
C VAL A 170 22.73 -8.49 -28.26
N TRP A 171 23.79 -9.18 -28.71
CA TRP A 171 25.13 -8.60 -28.86
C TRP A 171 25.57 -8.39 -30.31
N SER A 172 24.76 -8.79 -31.30
CA SER A 172 25.07 -8.66 -32.73
C SER A 172 26.42 -9.27 -33.14
N VAL A 173 26.77 -10.43 -32.54
CA VAL A 173 28.03 -11.14 -32.81
C VAL A 173 27.80 -12.51 -33.45
N PRO A 174 28.73 -13.02 -34.29
CA PRO A 174 28.61 -14.35 -34.90
C PRO A 174 28.45 -15.48 -33.87
N ASN A 175 27.77 -16.56 -34.26
CA ASN A 175 27.50 -17.71 -33.39
C ASN A 175 28.76 -18.31 -32.73
N ALA A 176 29.88 -18.38 -33.47
CA ALA A 176 31.15 -18.89 -32.93
C ALA A 176 31.66 -18.04 -31.77
N GLN A 177 31.47 -16.71 -31.85
CA GLN A 177 31.85 -15.78 -30.80
C GLN A 177 30.94 -15.89 -29.58
N VAL A 178 29.63 -16.11 -29.77
CA VAL A 178 28.69 -16.38 -28.67
C VAL A 178 29.11 -17.60 -27.85
N LEU A 179 29.56 -18.69 -28.49
CA LEU A 179 30.00 -19.89 -27.79
C LEU A 179 31.24 -19.64 -26.92
N ALA A 180 32.07 -18.67 -27.27
CA ALA A 180 33.28 -18.29 -26.53
C ALA A 180 33.00 -17.34 -25.35
N PHE A 181 31.76 -16.88 -25.15
CA PHE A 181 31.43 -15.96 -24.06
C PHE A 181 31.63 -16.62 -22.68
N PRO A 182 32.13 -15.86 -21.68
CA PRO A 182 32.16 -16.33 -20.30
C PRO A 182 30.76 -16.69 -19.80
N VAL A 183 30.54 -17.94 -19.38
CA VAL A 183 29.19 -18.41 -18.99
C VAL A 183 28.63 -17.61 -17.80
N VAL A 184 29.48 -17.24 -16.85
CA VAL A 184 29.11 -16.42 -15.68
C VAL A 184 28.54 -15.08 -16.10
N MET A 185 29.15 -14.44 -17.10
CA MET A 185 28.71 -13.14 -17.61
C MET A 185 27.33 -13.26 -18.27
N LEU A 186 27.16 -14.27 -19.13
CA LEU A 186 25.90 -14.53 -19.82
C LEU A 186 24.76 -14.82 -18.83
N VAL A 187 24.98 -15.75 -17.90
CA VAL A 187 23.95 -16.14 -16.92
C VAL A 187 23.56 -14.95 -16.05
N ARG A 188 24.54 -14.14 -15.61
CA ARG A 188 24.24 -12.93 -14.83
C ARG A 188 23.41 -11.93 -15.63
N PHE A 189 23.74 -11.73 -16.91
CA PHE A 189 22.94 -10.90 -17.80
C PHE A 189 21.50 -11.41 -17.92
N TRP A 190 21.33 -12.69 -18.26
CA TRP A 190 20.02 -13.31 -18.46
C TRP A 190 19.15 -13.30 -17.20
N LEU A 191 19.77 -13.49 -16.03
CA LEU A 191 19.10 -13.40 -14.74
C LEU A 191 18.64 -11.97 -14.46
N ASN A 192 19.51 -10.98 -14.62
CA ASN A 192 19.20 -9.56 -14.38
C ASN A 192 18.13 -9.01 -15.36
N HIS A 193 18.06 -9.56 -16.58
CA HIS A 193 17.11 -9.15 -17.62
C HIS A 193 15.85 -10.03 -17.68
N HIS A 194 15.67 -10.95 -16.72
CA HIS A 194 14.52 -11.87 -16.66
C HIS A 194 14.31 -12.74 -17.92
N LEU A 195 15.38 -13.01 -18.67
CA LEU A 195 15.33 -13.89 -19.85
C LEU A 195 15.19 -15.37 -19.47
N LEU A 196 15.55 -15.73 -18.23
CA LEU A 196 15.34 -17.08 -17.67
C LEU A 196 13.92 -17.31 -17.13
N ASP A 197 13.16 -16.23 -16.87
CA ASP A 197 11.79 -16.34 -16.36
C ASP A 197 10.80 -16.67 -17.50
N LEU A 198 9.85 -17.57 -17.26
CA LEU A 198 8.82 -17.95 -18.25
C LEU A 198 7.45 -17.32 -17.95
N VAL A 199 7.23 -16.88 -16.71
CA VAL A 199 5.96 -16.33 -16.22
C VAL A 199 6.29 -15.10 -15.38
N GLN A 200 5.43 -14.07 -15.42
CA GLN A 200 5.63 -12.79 -14.71
C GLN A 200 6.95 -12.12 -15.10
N ARG A 201 7.14 -11.93 -16.41
CA ARG A 201 8.23 -11.14 -16.96
C ARG A 201 7.96 -9.66 -16.75
N PRO A 202 9.01 -8.82 -16.68
CA PRO A 202 8.83 -7.38 -16.71
C PRO A 202 8.21 -6.96 -18.05
N VAL A 203 7.33 -5.97 -17.99
CA VAL A 203 6.78 -5.28 -19.14
C VAL A 203 7.81 -4.25 -19.58
N TRP A 204 8.20 -4.34 -20.85
CA TRP A 204 9.11 -3.37 -21.46
C TRP A 204 8.41 -2.04 -21.68
N ARG A 205 9.19 -0.99 -21.82
CA ARG A 205 8.74 0.39 -21.93
C ARG A 205 9.60 1.15 -22.92
N VAL A 206 8.99 2.14 -23.57
CA VAL A 206 9.63 3.12 -24.45
C VAL A 206 9.51 4.50 -23.82
N VAL A 207 10.44 5.39 -24.13
CA VAL A 207 10.33 6.80 -23.72
C VAL A 207 9.22 7.45 -24.54
N LYS A 208 8.33 8.18 -23.87
CA LYS A 208 7.27 8.92 -24.56
C LYS A 208 7.91 10.05 -25.37
N ASP A 209 7.42 10.26 -26.59
CA ASP A 209 8.02 11.19 -27.55
C ASP A 209 9.49 10.84 -27.90
N ARG A 210 9.84 9.55 -27.76
CA ARG A 210 11.12 8.92 -28.07
C ARG A 210 12.29 9.39 -27.21
N SER A 211 13.42 8.71 -27.39
CA SER A 211 14.61 8.90 -26.56
C SER A 211 15.21 10.32 -26.66
N ARG A 212 14.98 11.06 -27.75
CA ARG A 212 15.36 12.48 -27.87
C ARG A 212 14.81 13.38 -26.76
N SER A 213 13.67 13.03 -26.17
CA SER A 213 12.96 13.89 -25.21
C SER A 213 13.79 14.14 -23.94
N TYR A 214 14.40 13.10 -23.38
CA TYR A 214 15.24 13.24 -22.17
C TYR A 214 16.59 13.88 -22.51
N VAL A 215 17.14 13.60 -23.70
CA VAL A 215 18.37 14.24 -24.18
C VAL A 215 18.16 15.75 -24.23
N HIS A 216 17.07 16.21 -24.86
CA HIS A 216 16.77 17.63 -24.97
C HIS A 216 16.62 18.31 -23.59
N LYS A 217 15.95 17.66 -22.63
CA LYS A 217 15.83 18.19 -21.26
C LYS A 217 17.17 18.31 -20.54
N ILE A 218 18.11 17.39 -20.78
CA ILE A 218 19.48 17.52 -20.24
C ILE A 218 20.19 18.71 -20.88
N LEU A 219 20.15 18.81 -22.21
CA LEU A 219 20.84 19.89 -22.94
C LEU A 219 20.32 21.28 -22.54
N GLN A 220 19.01 21.43 -22.34
CA GLN A 220 18.41 22.69 -21.86
C GLN A 220 18.94 23.13 -20.49
N ALA A 221 19.43 22.20 -19.67
CA ALA A 221 19.98 22.50 -18.35
C ALA A 221 21.49 22.80 -18.39
N LEU A 222 22.19 22.50 -19.49
CA LEU A 222 23.64 22.66 -19.59
C LEU A 222 24.01 24.03 -20.21
N PRO A 223 24.97 24.76 -19.61
CA PRO A 223 25.33 26.10 -20.08
C PRO A 223 26.28 26.13 -21.28
N ASP A 224 27.10 25.10 -21.49
CA ASP A 224 28.10 25.02 -22.59
C ASP A 224 28.06 23.61 -23.22
N VAL A 225 27.47 23.52 -24.41
CA VAL A 225 27.38 22.31 -25.24
C VAL A 225 27.94 22.63 -26.62
N ARG A 226 28.95 21.86 -27.05
CA ARG A 226 29.67 22.05 -28.32
C ARG A 226 29.50 20.82 -29.20
N THR A 227 28.60 20.91 -30.17
CA THR A 227 28.32 19.87 -31.19
C THR A 227 29.14 20.12 -32.46
N GLY A 228 29.43 19.08 -33.24
CA GLY A 228 30.29 19.21 -34.42
C GLY A 228 31.75 19.57 -34.08
N VAL A 229 32.15 19.40 -32.81
CA VAL A 229 33.48 19.77 -32.30
C VAL A 229 34.21 18.50 -31.82
N PRO A 230 34.82 17.75 -32.74
CA PRO A 230 35.58 16.56 -32.37
C PRO A 230 36.83 16.95 -31.57
N VAL A 231 36.95 16.37 -30.37
CA VAL A 231 38.21 16.39 -29.61
C VAL A 231 39.16 15.39 -30.25
N VAL A 232 40.43 15.78 -30.40
CA VAL A 232 41.47 14.95 -31.03
C VAL A 232 42.61 14.58 -30.08
N SER A 233 42.77 15.30 -28.96
CA SER A 233 43.80 14.99 -27.97
C SER A 233 43.42 15.46 -26.57
N VAL A 234 43.78 14.67 -25.57
CA VAL A 234 43.67 14.98 -24.13
C VAL A 234 45.04 14.74 -23.50
N LYS A 235 45.73 15.83 -23.11
CA LYS A 235 47.08 15.78 -22.56
C LYS A 235 47.11 16.14 -21.09
N LEU A 236 47.94 15.43 -20.33
CA LEU A 236 48.08 15.62 -18.89
C LEU A 236 49.23 16.58 -18.59
N CYS A 237 49.08 17.44 -17.58
CA CYS A 237 50.20 18.26 -17.11
C CYS A 237 51.39 17.39 -16.65
N SER A 238 52.61 17.84 -16.99
CA SER A 238 53.87 17.20 -16.58
C SER A 238 53.94 17.07 -15.06
N GLY A 239 54.14 15.83 -14.56
CA GLY A 239 54.16 15.53 -13.12
C GLY A 239 52.82 15.10 -12.51
N GLY A 240 51.74 15.00 -13.29
CA GLY A 240 50.46 14.38 -12.89
C GLY A 240 49.62 15.19 -11.89
N ARG A 241 50.03 16.41 -11.56
CA ARG A 241 49.28 17.38 -10.74
C ARG A 241 49.20 18.71 -11.51
N GLY A 242 48.07 18.94 -12.17
CA GLY A 242 47.82 20.15 -12.96
C GLY A 242 46.58 19.99 -13.85
N PRO A 243 46.16 21.04 -14.57
CA PRO A 243 45.04 20.96 -15.48
C PRO A 243 45.28 19.94 -16.62
N VAL A 244 44.18 19.46 -17.19
CA VAL A 244 44.17 18.57 -18.35
C VAL A 244 43.83 19.41 -19.58
N CYS A 245 44.71 19.40 -20.57
CA CYS A 245 44.56 20.17 -21.80
C CYS A 245 43.78 19.37 -22.85
N VAL A 246 42.66 19.91 -23.32
CA VAL A 246 41.81 19.32 -24.36
C VAL A 246 42.04 20.07 -25.67
N THR A 247 42.32 19.34 -26.76
CA THR A 247 42.53 19.90 -28.11
C THR A 247 41.43 19.44 -29.06
N THR A 248 40.79 20.38 -29.75
CA THR A 248 39.74 20.13 -30.76
C THR A 248 40.34 20.07 -32.17
N ALA A 249 39.62 19.48 -33.13
CA ALA A 249 40.13 19.25 -34.48
C ALA A 249 40.44 20.52 -35.28
N ASP A 250 39.84 21.66 -34.90
CA ASP A 250 40.15 22.99 -35.45
C ASP A 250 41.40 23.63 -34.83
N GLY A 251 42.08 22.92 -33.92
CA GLY A 251 43.32 23.33 -33.28
C GLY A 251 43.15 24.18 -32.03
N GLN A 252 41.92 24.43 -31.55
CA GLN A 252 41.72 25.13 -30.28
C GLN A 252 42.10 24.26 -29.09
N THR A 253 42.68 24.87 -28.07
CA THR A 253 43.10 24.19 -26.83
C THR A 253 42.45 24.87 -25.62
N ALA A 254 41.98 24.08 -24.66
CA ALA A 254 41.45 24.58 -23.40
C ALA A 254 41.84 23.68 -22.22
N ASP A 255 42.15 24.33 -21.09
CA ASP A 255 42.53 23.67 -19.85
C ASP A 255 41.32 23.44 -18.94
N PHE A 256 41.24 22.23 -18.38
CA PHE A 256 40.19 21.82 -17.45
C PHE A 256 40.80 21.21 -16.19
N ASP A 257 40.15 21.36 -15.04
CA ASP A 257 40.60 20.74 -13.79
C ASP A 257 40.36 19.22 -13.78
N ALA A 258 39.38 18.75 -14.55
CA ALA A 258 39.10 17.34 -14.76
C ALA A 258 38.47 17.08 -16.13
N VAL A 259 38.66 15.86 -16.64
CA VAL A 259 38.06 15.40 -17.90
C VAL A 259 37.30 14.10 -17.66
N VAL A 260 36.06 14.03 -18.12
CA VAL A 260 35.28 12.79 -18.22
C VAL A 260 35.28 12.33 -19.67
N LEU A 261 35.99 11.25 -19.96
CA LEU A 261 35.95 10.54 -21.24
C LEU A 261 34.73 9.62 -21.26
N ALA A 262 33.64 10.11 -21.87
CA ALA A 262 32.37 9.44 -22.04
C ALA A 262 32.20 8.78 -23.43
N THR A 263 33.32 8.45 -24.08
CA THR A 263 33.41 7.85 -25.42
C THR A 263 33.58 6.32 -25.35
N HIS A 264 33.59 5.66 -26.51
CA HIS A 264 34.10 4.30 -26.61
C HIS A 264 35.54 4.22 -26.10
N SER A 265 35.93 3.08 -25.53
CA SER A 265 37.22 2.90 -24.87
C SER A 265 38.41 2.98 -25.84
N ASP A 266 38.23 2.55 -27.09
CA ASP A 266 39.22 2.71 -28.17
C ASP A 266 39.43 4.19 -28.55
N VAL A 267 38.35 4.96 -28.62
CA VAL A 267 38.38 6.42 -28.81
C VAL A 267 39.08 7.08 -27.62
N SER A 268 38.69 6.73 -26.38
CA SER A 268 39.34 7.26 -25.17
C SER A 268 40.84 6.98 -25.15
N LEU A 269 41.25 5.78 -25.59
CA LEU A 269 42.65 5.41 -25.68
C LEU A 269 43.39 6.23 -26.74
N ALA A 270 42.78 6.45 -27.91
CA ALA A 270 43.35 7.26 -28.98
C ALA A 270 43.52 8.74 -28.55
N LEU A 271 42.55 9.29 -27.81
CA LEU A 271 42.61 10.67 -27.31
C LEU A 271 43.75 10.89 -26.31
N LEU A 272 44.03 9.89 -25.45
CA LEU A 272 45.11 9.95 -24.45
C LEU A 272 46.50 9.67 -25.05
N GLY A 273 46.57 8.87 -26.12
CA GLY A 273 47.85 8.49 -26.75
C GLY A 273 48.82 7.81 -25.78
N ASP A 274 50.12 8.06 -25.96
CA ASP A 274 51.18 7.48 -25.12
C ASP A 274 51.26 8.11 -23.72
N GLU A 275 50.58 9.24 -23.49
CA GLU A 275 50.52 9.93 -22.20
C GLU A 275 49.46 9.34 -21.25
N SER A 276 48.80 8.23 -21.63
CA SER A 276 47.78 7.58 -20.79
C SER A 276 48.29 7.25 -19.38
N PRO A 277 47.51 7.47 -18.30
CA PRO A 277 47.93 7.12 -16.94
C PRO A 277 48.27 5.63 -16.77
N GLU A 278 49.16 5.32 -15.83
CA GLU A 278 49.59 3.94 -15.56
C GLU A 278 48.40 3.00 -15.31
N GLY A 279 48.40 1.86 -16.00
CA GLY A 279 47.35 0.84 -15.91
C GLY A 279 46.10 1.09 -16.78
N VAL A 280 45.94 2.27 -17.39
CA VAL A 280 44.75 2.61 -18.20
C VAL A 280 44.78 1.97 -19.58
N ARG A 281 45.92 2.02 -20.27
CA ARG A 281 46.07 1.48 -21.63
C ARG A 281 45.62 0.02 -21.79
N PRO A 282 46.08 -0.95 -20.96
CA PRO A 282 45.63 -2.34 -21.08
C PRO A 282 44.13 -2.50 -20.76
N LEU A 283 43.58 -1.65 -19.91
CA LEU A 283 42.15 -1.67 -19.56
C LEU A 283 41.28 -1.25 -20.74
N LEU A 284 41.59 -0.10 -21.35
CA LEU A 284 40.81 0.44 -22.47
C LEU A 284 40.92 -0.44 -23.74
N ALA A 285 42.11 -1.01 -23.99
CA ALA A 285 42.35 -1.90 -25.12
C ALA A 285 41.64 -3.26 -25.01
N ALA A 286 41.18 -3.65 -23.81
CA ALA A 286 40.53 -4.94 -23.57
C ALA A 286 39.07 -5.01 -24.06
N ILE A 287 38.50 -3.89 -24.53
CA ILE A 287 37.14 -3.81 -25.07
C ILE A 287 37.21 -3.51 -26.58
N PRO A 288 37.23 -4.54 -27.45
CA PRO A 288 37.11 -4.33 -28.89
C PRO A 288 35.67 -3.95 -29.28
N TYR A 289 35.51 -3.36 -30.46
CA TYR A 289 34.20 -2.99 -31.02
C TYR A 289 33.99 -3.61 -32.39
N ASN A 290 32.75 -4.03 -32.66
CA ASN A 290 32.31 -4.47 -33.98
C ASN A 290 31.34 -3.43 -34.56
N SER A 291 31.53 -3.05 -35.82
CA SER A 291 30.59 -2.18 -36.54
C SER A 291 29.42 -3.01 -37.09
N ASN A 292 28.21 -2.53 -36.86
CA ASN A 292 26.96 -3.10 -37.37
C ASN A 292 26.32 -2.14 -38.38
N ASP A 293 25.86 -2.68 -39.49
CA ASP A 293 25.12 -1.94 -40.52
C ASP A 293 23.64 -1.94 -40.14
N VAL A 294 23.04 -0.75 -40.02
CA VAL A 294 21.67 -0.56 -39.53
C VAL A 294 20.83 0.12 -40.61
N TYR A 295 19.72 -0.51 -40.98
CA TYR A 295 18.80 0.00 -41.98
C TYR A 295 17.45 0.29 -41.34
N LEU A 296 16.92 1.50 -41.54
CA LEU A 296 15.51 1.82 -41.38
C LEU A 296 14.84 1.66 -42.76
N HIS A 297 13.82 0.82 -42.87
CA HIS A 297 13.19 0.48 -44.15
C HIS A 297 11.74 -0.03 -44.01
N THR A 298 11.07 -0.23 -45.15
CA THR A 298 9.70 -0.79 -45.25
C THR A 298 9.65 -2.17 -45.94
N ASP A 299 10.82 -2.75 -46.25
CA ASP A 299 10.93 -4.09 -46.87
C ASP A 299 10.54 -5.25 -45.93
N ASP A 300 9.31 -5.75 -46.06
CA ASP A 300 8.78 -6.87 -45.27
C ASP A 300 9.38 -8.23 -45.65
N THR A 301 10.17 -8.31 -46.71
CA THR A 301 10.86 -9.55 -47.11
C THR A 301 12.03 -9.91 -46.17
N LEU A 302 12.37 -9.03 -45.22
CA LEU A 302 13.34 -9.24 -44.13
C LEU A 302 12.68 -9.61 -42.80
N MET A 303 11.40 -10.02 -42.82
CA MET A 303 10.66 -10.57 -41.69
C MET A 303 10.50 -12.10 -41.83
N PRO A 304 10.10 -12.83 -40.76
CA PRO A 304 9.75 -14.24 -40.86
C PRO A 304 8.69 -14.50 -41.94
N VAL A 305 8.79 -15.64 -42.62
CA VAL A 305 7.88 -16.02 -43.71
C VAL A 305 6.47 -16.26 -43.16
N ASN A 306 6.37 -16.95 -42.02
CA ASN A 306 5.11 -17.13 -41.32
C ASN A 306 4.74 -15.87 -40.53
N ARG A 307 3.74 -15.12 -41.02
CA ARG A 307 3.25 -13.91 -40.33
C ARG A 307 2.80 -14.13 -38.88
N LYS A 308 2.44 -15.37 -38.49
CA LYS A 308 2.08 -15.69 -37.09
C LYS A 308 3.26 -15.57 -36.13
N THR A 309 4.50 -15.64 -36.62
CA THR A 309 5.69 -15.48 -35.80
C THR A 309 6.21 -14.05 -35.83
N TRP A 310 5.52 -13.09 -36.45
CA TRP A 310 5.97 -11.71 -36.44
C TRP A 310 5.99 -11.14 -35.02
N SER A 311 7.19 -10.76 -34.62
CA SER A 311 7.53 -10.35 -33.27
C SER A 311 8.23 -8.99 -33.27
N SER A 312 8.42 -8.41 -32.10
CA SER A 312 9.12 -7.11 -31.99
C SER A 312 10.58 -7.20 -32.42
N TRP A 313 11.23 -8.35 -32.23
CA TRP A 313 12.59 -8.66 -32.65
C TRP A 313 12.60 -10.05 -33.30
N ASN A 314 13.12 -10.13 -34.53
CA ASN A 314 13.06 -11.30 -35.38
C ASN A 314 14.46 -11.66 -35.82
N PHE A 315 14.97 -12.80 -35.35
CA PHE A 315 16.22 -13.35 -35.83
C PHE A 315 15.98 -13.98 -37.21
N ILE A 316 16.77 -13.57 -38.19
CA ILE A 316 16.72 -14.08 -39.57
C ILE A 316 18.03 -14.80 -39.87
N GLY A 317 18.00 -16.13 -39.89
CA GLY A 317 19.17 -16.96 -40.13
C GLY A 317 19.31 -17.41 -41.59
N SER A 318 20.45 -17.13 -42.21
CA SER A 318 20.96 -17.85 -43.39
C SER A 318 21.93 -18.97 -42.96
N ALA A 319 22.23 -19.93 -43.84
CA ALA A 319 23.09 -21.08 -43.56
C ALA A 319 24.44 -20.66 -42.90
N PRO A 320 24.98 -21.47 -41.97
CA PRO A 320 26.08 -21.04 -41.10
C PRO A 320 27.37 -20.83 -41.90
N SER A 321 27.78 -19.57 -42.04
CA SER A 321 29.17 -19.19 -42.32
C SER A 321 29.82 -18.75 -41.01
N ALA A 322 31.07 -19.14 -40.78
CA ALA A 322 31.83 -18.76 -39.57
C ALA A 322 32.07 -17.24 -39.46
N THR A 323 31.81 -16.46 -40.52
CA THR A 323 32.17 -15.04 -40.64
C THR A 323 30.99 -14.08 -40.86
N SER A 324 29.77 -14.56 -41.11
CA SER A 324 28.63 -13.67 -41.36
C SER A 324 28.03 -13.12 -40.07
N ALA A 325 27.91 -11.80 -39.96
CA ALA A 325 27.20 -11.12 -38.88
C ALA A 325 25.71 -11.52 -38.84
N VAL A 326 25.10 -11.38 -37.67
CA VAL A 326 23.74 -11.85 -37.39
C VAL A 326 22.71 -10.84 -37.87
N CYS A 327 21.75 -11.30 -38.68
CA CYS A 327 20.63 -10.49 -39.13
C CYS A 327 19.49 -10.49 -38.10
N VAL A 328 19.13 -9.30 -37.60
CA VAL A 328 17.97 -9.10 -36.72
C VAL A 328 17.10 -7.98 -37.29
N THR A 329 15.80 -8.25 -37.41
CA THR A 329 14.82 -7.25 -37.83
C THR A 329 13.90 -6.88 -36.66
N TYR A 330 13.88 -5.60 -36.28
CA TYR A 330 12.94 -5.04 -35.33
C TYR A 330 11.71 -4.54 -36.06
N TRP A 331 10.53 -4.99 -35.63
CA TRP A 331 9.26 -4.45 -36.13
C TRP A 331 8.83 -3.26 -35.27
N ILE A 332 9.13 -2.05 -35.76
CA ILE A 332 9.03 -0.81 -35.00
C ILE A 332 7.58 -0.49 -34.64
N ASN A 333 6.60 -0.81 -35.50
CA ASN A 333 5.20 -0.57 -35.20
C ASN A 333 4.77 -1.21 -33.88
N ARG A 334 5.24 -2.44 -33.64
CA ARG A 334 4.92 -3.22 -32.44
C ARG A 334 5.81 -2.84 -31.26
N LEU A 335 7.12 -2.73 -31.49
CA LEU A 335 8.11 -2.42 -30.47
C LEU A 335 7.90 -1.01 -29.90
N GLN A 336 7.82 0.01 -30.75
CA GLN A 336 7.73 1.41 -30.33
C GLN A 336 6.31 1.98 -30.27
N ARG A 337 5.30 1.12 -30.49
CA ARG A 337 3.87 1.48 -30.57
C ARG A 337 3.65 2.69 -31.47
N LEU A 338 4.00 2.54 -32.74
CA LEU A 338 3.76 3.59 -33.73
C LEU A 338 2.25 3.91 -33.84
N PRO A 339 1.88 5.13 -34.28
CA PRO A 339 0.48 5.53 -34.42
C PRO A 339 -0.33 4.54 -35.26
N ALA A 340 -1.61 4.38 -34.93
CA ALA A 340 -2.52 3.53 -35.69
C ALA A 340 -2.56 3.99 -37.17
N GLY A 341 -2.39 3.05 -38.10
CA GLY A 341 -2.33 3.33 -39.54
C GLY A 341 -0.91 3.56 -40.09
N ALA A 342 0.13 3.62 -39.25
CA ALA A 342 1.51 3.67 -39.73
C ALA A 342 1.85 2.41 -40.57
N PRO A 343 2.53 2.57 -41.73
CA PRO A 343 2.94 1.43 -42.55
C PRO A 343 3.96 0.54 -41.82
N PRO A 344 4.05 -0.76 -42.16
CA PRO A 344 5.07 -1.65 -41.60
C PRO A 344 6.47 -1.07 -41.80
N THR A 345 7.13 -0.80 -40.68
CA THR A 345 8.44 -0.14 -40.62
C THR A 345 9.37 -0.97 -39.76
N PHE A 346 10.58 -1.15 -40.28
CA PHE A 346 11.54 -2.11 -39.78
C PHE A 346 12.89 -1.45 -39.56
N VAL A 347 13.57 -1.88 -38.51
CA VAL A 347 15.01 -1.62 -38.35
C VAL A 347 15.73 -2.95 -38.44
N THR A 348 16.54 -3.14 -39.47
CA THR A 348 17.31 -4.38 -39.64
C THR A 348 18.80 -4.13 -39.45
N LEU A 349 19.39 -4.96 -38.60
CA LEU A 349 20.82 -5.02 -38.32
C LEU A 349 21.46 -6.10 -39.18
N ASN A 350 22.57 -5.78 -39.84
CA ASN A 350 23.44 -6.69 -40.60
C ASN A 350 22.66 -7.66 -41.51
N PRO A 351 21.81 -7.15 -42.41
CA PRO A 351 21.00 -8.04 -43.23
C PRO A 351 21.87 -8.85 -44.20
N ALA A 352 21.59 -10.15 -44.34
CA ALA A 352 22.33 -11.03 -45.25
C ALA A 352 22.25 -10.57 -46.71
N ARG A 353 21.17 -9.87 -47.07
CA ARG A 353 20.99 -9.11 -48.30
C ARG A 353 20.43 -7.72 -47.94
N PRO A 354 20.89 -6.62 -48.55
CA PRO A 354 20.34 -5.30 -48.25
C PRO A 354 18.82 -5.25 -48.58
N PRO A 355 18.05 -4.39 -47.89
CA PRO A 355 16.66 -4.12 -48.26
C PRO A 355 16.57 -3.58 -49.70
N ALA A 356 15.42 -3.74 -50.34
CA ALA A 356 15.18 -3.15 -51.66
C ALA A 356 15.47 -1.63 -51.65
N PRO A 357 16.25 -1.07 -52.60
CA PRO A 357 16.71 0.32 -52.53
C PRO A 357 15.60 1.37 -52.42
N ASP A 358 14.45 1.14 -53.06
CA ASP A 358 13.26 1.98 -53.02
C ASP A 358 12.51 1.93 -51.67
N LYS A 359 12.85 0.96 -50.82
CA LYS A 359 12.28 0.78 -49.48
C LYS A 359 13.21 1.20 -48.35
N VAL A 360 14.45 1.60 -48.65
CA VAL A 360 15.41 2.11 -47.65
C VAL A 360 15.08 3.57 -47.33
N LEU A 361 14.84 3.84 -46.05
CA LEU A 361 14.59 5.19 -45.54
C LEU A 361 15.88 5.81 -44.99
N ARG A 362 16.66 5.04 -44.24
CA ARG A 362 17.96 5.46 -43.70
C ARG A 362 18.91 4.27 -43.55
N ARG A 363 20.20 4.54 -43.71
CA ARG A 363 21.29 3.62 -43.39
C ARG A 363 22.30 4.33 -42.49
N LEU A 364 22.79 3.64 -41.46
CA LEU A 364 23.85 4.14 -40.59
C LEU A 364 24.67 2.98 -40.02
N ALA A 365 25.86 3.28 -39.50
CA ALA A 365 26.71 2.31 -38.83
C ALA A 365 26.76 2.61 -37.33
N LEU A 366 26.54 1.59 -36.50
CA LEU A 366 26.69 1.66 -35.03
C LEU A 366 27.69 0.62 -34.58
N ALA A 367 28.54 0.95 -33.61
CA ALA A 367 29.53 0.02 -33.10
C ALA A 367 29.12 -0.54 -31.73
N HIS A 368 29.23 -1.85 -31.52
CA HIS A 368 28.93 -2.49 -30.24
C HIS A 368 30.20 -3.07 -29.59
N PRO A 369 30.34 -2.96 -28.25
CA PRO A 369 31.44 -3.56 -27.55
C PRO A 369 31.34 -5.10 -27.61
N VAL A 370 32.50 -5.72 -27.76
CA VAL A 370 32.67 -7.17 -27.77
C VAL A 370 33.19 -7.60 -26.41
N PHE A 371 32.48 -8.53 -25.78
CA PHE A 371 32.85 -9.00 -24.45
C PHE A 371 33.59 -10.33 -24.47
N SER A 372 34.60 -10.44 -23.61
CA SER A 372 35.52 -11.56 -23.42
C SER A 372 35.91 -11.67 -21.94
N PHE A 373 36.73 -12.65 -21.58
CA PHE A 373 37.32 -12.70 -20.24
C PHE A 373 38.17 -11.46 -19.93
N ALA A 374 38.87 -10.91 -20.93
CA ALA A 374 39.67 -9.70 -20.77
C ALA A 374 38.80 -8.47 -20.52
N SER A 375 37.67 -8.32 -21.24
CA SER A 375 36.76 -7.19 -21.02
C SER A 375 36.13 -7.25 -19.63
N TYR A 376 35.75 -8.44 -19.17
CA TYR A 376 35.15 -8.64 -17.86
C TYR A 376 36.13 -8.31 -16.71
N LYS A 377 37.41 -8.66 -16.88
CA LYS A 377 38.49 -8.25 -15.96
C LYS A 377 38.69 -6.73 -15.98
N ALA A 378 38.78 -6.12 -17.16
CA ALA A 378 38.96 -4.68 -17.32
C ALA A 378 37.86 -3.86 -16.64
N GLN A 379 36.61 -4.31 -16.71
CA GLN A 379 35.48 -3.69 -16.01
C GLN A 379 35.62 -3.73 -14.48
N ALA A 380 36.15 -4.82 -13.93
CA ALA A 380 36.40 -4.94 -12.50
C ALA A 380 37.55 -4.01 -12.03
N ASP A 381 38.57 -3.86 -12.86
CA ASP A 381 39.77 -3.05 -12.54
C ASP A 381 39.53 -1.53 -12.73
N LEU A 382 38.44 -1.13 -13.40
CA LEU A 382 38.13 0.28 -13.74
C LEU A 382 38.08 1.21 -12.53
N ALA A 383 37.52 0.75 -11.41
CA ALA A 383 37.42 1.57 -10.20
C ALA A 383 38.79 2.02 -9.68
N ALA A 384 39.84 1.23 -9.89
CA ALA A 384 41.19 1.53 -9.42
C ALA A 384 41.90 2.63 -10.23
N VAL A 385 41.40 2.95 -11.43
CA VAL A 385 42.03 3.95 -12.34
C VAL A 385 41.24 5.25 -12.46
N GLN A 386 40.02 5.33 -11.90
CA GLN A 386 39.22 6.55 -11.96
C GLN A 386 39.93 7.74 -11.29
N GLY A 387 39.98 8.89 -11.99
CA GLY A 387 40.57 10.13 -11.49
C GLY A 387 42.08 10.21 -11.55
N ARG A 388 42.78 9.15 -11.99
CA ARG A 388 44.24 9.20 -12.19
C ARG A 388 44.58 10.26 -13.24
N GLY A 389 45.41 11.23 -12.84
CA GLY A 389 45.80 12.33 -13.72
C GLY A 389 44.65 13.29 -14.06
N GLY A 390 43.59 13.34 -13.24
CA GLY A 390 42.42 14.20 -13.50
C GLY A 390 41.47 13.65 -14.56
N VAL A 391 41.66 12.40 -15.03
CA VAL A 391 40.86 11.77 -16.07
C VAL A 391 39.93 10.71 -15.48
N TYR A 392 38.66 10.78 -15.87
CA TYR A 392 37.59 9.87 -15.48
C TYR A 392 37.01 9.20 -16.72
N TYR A 393 36.55 7.97 -16.59
CA TYR A 393 36.09 7.14 -17.70
C TYR A 393 34.64 6.74 -17.50
N ALA A 394 33.82 6.90 -18.52
CA ALA A 394 32.43 6.49 -18.50
C ALA A 394 32.00 5.95 -19.87
N GLY A 395 31.12 4.97 -19.87
CA GLY A 395 30.58 4.40 -21.11
C GLY A 395 29.76 3.16 -20.83
N ALA A 396 28.88 2.79 -21.77
CA ALA A 396 28.11 1.55 -21.66
C ALA A 396 29.02 0.30 -21.61
N TRP A 397 30.24 0.40 -22.13
CA TRP A 397 31.28 -0.64 -22.07
C TRP A 397 31.75 -0.96 -20.63
N CYS A 398 31.45 -0.11 -19.64
CA CYS A 398 31.71 -0.37 -18.22
C CYS A 398 30.78 -1.44 -17.59
N GLY A 399 29.94 -2.09 -18.40
CA GLY A 399 29.05 -3.18 -18.00
C GLY A 399 28.67 -4.07 -19.18
N TYR A 400 27.38 -4.29 -19.43
CA TYR A 400 26.91 -5.19 -20.49
C TYR A 400 26.72 -4.50 -21.84
N GLY A 401 27.04 -3.21 -21.97
CA GLY A 401 26.83 -2.44 -23.20
C GLY A 401 25.43 -1.83 -23.31
N PHE A 402 24.63 -1.83 -22.24
CA PHE A 402 23.25 -1.32 -22.25
C PHE A 402 23.14 0.11 -21.72
N HIS A 403 21.96 0.69 -21.90
CA HIS A 403 21.68 2.07 -21.51
C HIS A 403 21.83 2.31 -20.00
N GLU A 404 21.37 1.37 -19.16
CA GLU A 404 21.57 1.41 -17.71
C GLU A 404 23.05 1.43 -17.33
N ASP A 405 23.89 0.66 -18.04
CA ASP A 405 25.34 0.68 -17.80
C ASP A 405 25.95 2.02 -18.15
N GLY A 406 25.45 2.65 -19.22
CA GLY A 406 25.86 3.98 -19.61
C GLY A 406 25.50 5.03 -18.55
N VAL A 407 24.26 5.03 -18.04
CA VAL A 407 23.81 5.91 -16.95
C VAL A 407 24.65 5.66 -15.69
N ARG A 408 24.82 4.40 -15.28
CA ARG A 408 25.61 4.01 -14.11
C ARG A 408 27.07 4.47 -14.22
N ALA A 409 27.68 4.34 -15.39
CA ALA A 409 29.06 4.79 -15.62
C ALA A 409 29.18 6.32 -15.54
N GLY A 410 28.23 7.06 -16.13
CA GLY A 410 28.18 8.52 -16.01
C GLY A 410 27.98 8.99 -14.57
N MET A 411 27.09 8.33 -13.83
CA MET A 411 26.91 8.56 -12.39
C MET A 411 28.18 8.31 -11.60
N ALA A 412 28.87 7.18 -11.85
CA ALA A 412 30.10 6.84 -11.13
C ALA A 412 31.21 7.87 -11.37
N ALA A 413 31.37 8.36 -12.61
CA ALA A 413 32.32 9.42 -12.94
C ALA A 413 31.96 10.74 -12.23
N ALA A 414 30.68 11.13 -12.23
CA ALA A 414 30.22 12.33 -11.54
C ALA A 414 30.38 12.24 -10.01
N GLN A 415 30.10 11.07 -9.42
CA GLN A 415 30.29 10.79 -8.00
C GLN A 415 31.76 10.84 -7.58
N ALA A 416 32.66 10.29 -8.40
CA ALA A 416 34.10 10.38 -8.17
C ALA A 416 34.63 11.83 -8.23
N LEU A 417 33.85 12.72 -8.84
CA LEU A 417 34.02 14.17 -8.87
C LEU A 417 33.20 14.89 -7.79
N GLY A 418 32.56 14.20 -6.86
CA GLY A 418 31.83 14.78 -5.73
C GLY A 418 30.37 15.16 -6.02
N ALA A 419 29.81 14.84 -7.18
CA ALA A 419 28.38 15.04 -7.46
C ALA A 419 27.54 13.89 -6.88
N PRO A 420 26.63 14.14 -5.92
CA PRO A 420 25.75 13.11 -5.39
C PRO A 420 24.65 12.74 -6.40
N THR A 421 24.12 11.52 -6.30
CA THR A 421 22.94 11.13 -7.08
C THR A 421 21.67 11.63 -6.40
N PRO A 422 20.79 12.37 -7.09
CA PRO A 422 19.59 12.94 -6.48
C PRO A 422 18.47 11.91 -6.27
N TRP A 423 18.56 10.74 -6.93
CA TRP A 423 17.66 9.61 -6.72
C TRP A 423 18.35 8.43 -6.05
N ARG A 424 17.53 7.55 -5.47
CA ARG A 424 17.92 6.19 -5.11
C ARG A 424 17.48 5.23 -6.21
N ALA A 425 18.39 4.39 -6.70
CA ALA A 425 18.07 3.30 -7.60
C ALA A 425 17.16 2.29 -6.88
N ILE A 426 15.98 2.03 -7.43
CA ILE A 426 15.00 1.08 -6.86
C ILE A 426 14.64 0.08 -7.95
N SER A 427 15.26 -1.10 -7.88
CA SER A 427 14.90 -2.25 -8.70
C SER A 427 13.59 -2.85 -8.17
N THR A 428 12.57 -2.95 -9.02
CA THR A 428 11.28 -3.55 -8.69
C THR A 428 11.22 -5.01 -9.10
N SER A 429 10.48 -5.85 -8.37
CA SER A 429 10.23 -7.23 -8.79
C SER A 429 9.02 -7.29 -9.73
N PRO A 430 9.11 -7.94 -10.91
CA PRO A 430 7.93 -8.19 -11.75
C PRO A 430 7.03 -9.28 -11.19
N LYS A 431 7.52 -10.04 -10.20
CA LYS A 431 6.78 -11.14 -9.57
C LYS A 431 5.86 -10.59 -8.49
N ILE A 432 4.54 -10.77 -8.68
CA ILE A 432 3.50 -10.31 -7.75
C ILE A 432 3.01 -11.52 -6.94
N PRO A 433 3.13 -11.51 -5.60
CA PRO A 433 2.60 -12.57 -4.74
C PRO A 433 1.10 -12.83 -4.99
N ILE A 434 0.66 -14.08 -4.80
CA ILE A 434 -0.75 -14.47 -5.03
C ILE A 434 -1.71 -13.65 -4.16
N VAL A 435 -1.31 -13.39 -2.91
CA VAL A 435 -2.09 -12.58 -1.96
C VAL A 435 -2.30 -11.17 -2.50
N ASP A 436 -1.24 -10.50 -2.96
CA ASP A 436 -1.36 -9.13 -3.46
C ASP A 436 -2.11 -9.08 -4.80
N ARG A 437 -2.00 -10.12 -5.63
CA ARG A 437 -2.82 -10.25 -6.86
C ARG A 437 -4.31 -10.33 -6.57
N PHE A 438 -4.69 -11.03 -5.50
CA PHE A 438 -6.07 -11.07 -5.04
C PHE A 438 -6.57 -9.67 -4.62
N PHE A 439 -5.81 -8.96 -3.79
CA PHE A 439 -6.16 -7.59 -3.37
C PHE A 439 -6.14 -6.59 -4.54
N MET A 440 -5.21 -6.73 -5.47
CA MET A 440 -5.15 -5.94 -6.70
C MET A 440 -6.41 -6.15 -7.55
N SER A 441 -6.92 -7.38 -7.64
CA SER A 441 -8.19 -7.67 -8.35
C SER A 441 -9.38 -6.97 -7.69
N LEU A 442 -9.47 -7.00 -6.36
CA LEU A 442 -10.51 -6.27 -5.61
C LEU A 442 -10.40 -4.76 -5.81
N PHE A 443 -9.18 -4.22 -5.66
CA PHE A 443 -8.90 -2.81 -5.88
C PHE A 443 -9.29 -2.40 -7.30
N ASN A 444 -8.90 -3.17 -8.33
CA ASN A 444 -9.18 -2.85 -9.73
C ASN A 444 -10.69 -2.84 -10.03
N LYS A 445 -11.46 -3.80 -9.49
CA LYS A 445 -12.92 -3.82 -9.61
C LYS A 445 -13.55 -2.58 -8.96
N PHE A 446 -13.08 -2.21 -7.79
CA PHE A 446 -13.56 -1.04 -7.05
C PHE A 446 -13.19 0.28 -7.73
N ALA A 447 -11.92 0.49 -8.06
CA ALA A 447 -11.40 1.73 -8.64
C ALA A 447 -12.05 2.06 -9.99
N ARG A 448 -12.37 1.04 -10.81
CA ARG A 448 -13.08 1.23 -12.11
C ARG A 448 -14.46 1.87 -11.97
N VAL A 449 -15.15 1.65 -10.86
CA VAL A 449 -16.49 2.21 -10.61
C VAL A 449 -16.46 3.40 -9.66
N ALA A 450 -15.40 3.53 -8.86
CA ALA A 450 -15.26 4.59 -7.87
C ALA A 450 -14.59 5.85 -8.43
N VAL A 451 -13.62 5.72 -9.34
CA VAL A 451 -12.91 6.85 -9.96
C VAL A 451 -13.64 7.26 -11.23
N THR A 452 -14.49 8.28 -11.10
CA THR A 452 -15.32 8.83 -12.20
C THR A 452 -14.88 10.22 -12.65
N ARG A 453 -14.21 10.98 -11.77
CA ARG A 453 -13.63 12.30 -12.07
C ARG A 453 -12.10 12.25 -12.02
N GLY A 454 -11.45 12.85 -13.00
CA GLY A 454 -10.01 12.86 -13.16
C GLY A 454 -9.46 11.57 -13.81
N HIS A 455 -8.14 11.51 -13.93
CA HIS A 455 -7.42 10.37 -14.50
C HIS A 455 -6.29 9.91 -13.57
N LEU A 456 -6.45 8.69 -13.03
CA LEU A 456 -5.46 8.04 -12.19
C LEU A 456 -4.76 6.93 -12.97
N ARG A 457 -3.45 7.09 -13.17
CA ARG A 457 -2.58 6.08 -13.76
C ARG A 457 -1.75 5.42 -12.65
N ILE A 458 -1.66 4.09 -12.66
CA ILE A 458 -0.84 3.32 -11.72
C ILE A 458 0.09 2.41 -12.53
N ILE A 459 1.40 2.62 -12.39
CA ILE A 459 2.45 1.79 -12.97
C ILE A 459 2.88 0.77 -11.90
N LEU A 460 2.67 -0.51 -12.19
CA LEU A 460 3.00 -1.62 -11.29
C LEU A 460 4.52 -1.87 -11.24
N PRO A 461 5.02 -2.59 -10.22
CA PRO A 461 6.43 -3.01 -10.14
C PRO A 461 6.91 -3.80 -11.38
N SER A 462 5.99 -4.49 -12.06
CA SER A 462 6.25 -5.20 -13.32
C SER A 462 6.40 -4.29 -14.53
N GLY A 463 6.00 -3.02 -14.46
CA GLY A 463 5.89 -2.12 -15.62
C GLY A 463 4.52 -2.14 -16.31
N GLU A 464 3.62 -3.05 -15.89
CA GLU A 464 2.21 -3.04 -16.30
C GLU A 464 1.52 -1.78 -15.78
N GLU A 465 0.47 -1.33 -16.47
CA GLU A 465 -0.25 -0.10 -16.17
C GLU A 465 -1.72 -0.39 -15.94
N LEU A 466 -2.26 0.24 -14.90
CA LEU A 466 -3.67 0.34 -14.62
C LEU A 466 -4.07 1.80 -14.80
N SER A 467 -5.22 2.05 -15.42
CA SER A 467 -5.77 3.40 -15.59
C SER A 467 -7.25 3.41 -15.18
N TYR A 468 -7.64 4.48 -14.52
CA TYR A 468 -8.98 4.72 -13.98
C TYR A 468 -9.42 6.15 -14.24
N GLY A 469 -10.73 6.34 -14.41
CA GLY A 469 -11.32 7.63 -14.77
C GLY A 469 -11.16 7.96 -16.27
N ALA A 470 -11.43 9.20 -16.64
CA ALA A 470 -11.45 9.65 -18.03
C ALA A 470 -10.68 10.96 -18.22
N ALA A 471 -9.93 11.06 -19.32
CA ALA A 471 -8.98 12.14 -19.59
C ALA A 471 -9.65 13.50 -19.89
N ASP A 472 -10.94 13.51 -20.20
CA ASP A 472 -11.78 14.69 -20.44
C ASP A 472 -12.23 15.41 -19.16
N SER A 473 -12.08 14.76 -18.00
CA SER A 473 -12.49 15.30 -16.68
C SER A 473 -11.32 15.77 -15.81
N ILE A 474 -10.20 16.15 -16.43
CA ILE A 474 -8.96 16.53 -15.72
C ILE A 474 -8.92 17.99 -15.27
N GLU A 475 -9.69 18.87 -15.89
CA GLU A 475 -9.72 20.27 -15.51
C GLU A 475 -10.55 20.46 -14.24
N PRO A 476 -10.02 21.13 -13.20
CA PRO A 476 -10.77 21.39 -11.98
C PRO A 476 -11.87 22.41 -12.27
N GLU A 477 -13.02 22.28 -11.61
CA GLU A 477 -14.02 23.35 -11.62
C GLU A 477 -13.47 24.54 -10.84
N VAL A 478 -13.31 25.68 -11.52
CA VAL A 478 -12.82 26.93 -10.95
C VAL A 478 -13.90 28.00 -11.12
N PRO A 479 -14.51 28.49 -10.02
CA PRO A 479 -15.44 29.62 -10.09
C PRO A 479 -14.79 30.87 -10.69
N GLU A 480 -15.60 31.71 -11.33
CA GLU A 480 -15.13 32.99 -11.89
C GLU A 480 -14.46 33.85 -10.80
N GLY A 481 -13.28 34.39 -11.09
CA GLY A 481 -12.48 35.15 -10.13
C GLY A 481 -11.68 34.32 -9.13
N GLU A 482 -11.77 32.98 -9.11
CA GLU A 482 -11.00 32.11 -8.20
C GLU A 482 -9.75 31.46 -8.82
N ALA A 483 -9.40 31.79 -10.07
CA ALA A 483 -8.23 31.21 -10.76
C ALA A 483 -6.90 31.40 -10.00
N TRP A 484 -6.78 32.49 -9.22
CA TRP A 484 -5.62 32.74 -8.37
C TRP A 484 -5.42 31.71 -7.26
N ARG A 485 -6.44 30.89 -6.93
CA ARG A 485 -6.33 29.77 -5.99
C ARG A 485 -5.60 28.56 -6.56
N ARG A 486 -5.27 28.51 -7.87
CA ARG A 486 -4.38 27.51 -8.50
C ARG A 486 -4.72 26.05 -8.15
N ARG A 487 -5.96 25.63 -8.37
CA ARG A 487 -6.40 24.24 -8.13
C ARG A 487 -5.59 23.27 -9.03
N PRO A 488 -5.12 22.12 -8.54
CA PRO A 488 -4.38 21.17 -9.36
C PRO A 488 -5.28 20.51 -10.42
N GLN A 489 -4.72 20.19 -11.58
CA GLN A 489 -5.38 19.28 -12.52
C GLN A 489 -5.63 17.92 -11.86
N LEU A 490 -6.78 17.31 -12.12
CA LEU A 490 -7.19 16.01 -11.59
C LEU A 490 -6.51 14.86 -12.35
N ARG A 491 -5.18 14.89 -12.45
CA ARG A 491 -4.37 13.87 -13.08
C ARG A 491 -3.20 13.50 -12.19
N ALA A 492 -3.04 12.21 -11.91
CA ALA A 492 -1.92 11.71 -11.13
C ALA A 492 -1.42 10.37 -11.67
N THR A 493 -0.11 10.18 -11.60
CA THR A 493 0.60 8.94 -11.92
C THR A 493 1.28 8.39 -10.68
N ILE A 494 0.84 7.22 -10.23
CA ILE A 494 1.47 6.46 -9.16
C ILE A 494 2.45 5.46 -9.78
N ARG A 495 3.69 5.43 -9.30
CA ARG A 495 4.61 4.30 -9.51
C ARG A 495 4.66 3.45 -8.24
N LEU A 496 4.11 2.25 -8.30
CA LEU A 496 4.19 1.28 -7.22
C LEU A 496 5.58 0.66 -7.18
N LEU A 497 6.15 0.63 -5.99
CA LEU A 497 7.39 -0.05 -5.64
C LEU A 497 7.10 -1.39 -4.97
N ASP A 498 6.01 -1.45 -4.19
CA ASP A 498 5.53 -2.65 -3.50
C ASP A 498 4.01 -2.84 -3.69
N CYS A 499 3.59 -4.04 -4.08
CA CYS A 499 2.19 -4.40 -4.27
C CYS A 499 1.41 -4.58 -2.94
N ALA A 500 2.09 -4.57 -1.78
CA ALA A 500 1.45 -4.50 -0.47
C ALA A 500 0.50 -3.29 -0.34
N PHE A 501 0.72 -2.25 -1.17
CA PHE A 501 -0.19 -1.13 -1.39
C PHE A 501 -1.66 -1.58 -1.52
N PHE A 502 -1.94 -2.56 -2.40
CA PHE A 502 -3.32 -2.98 -2.65
C PHE A 502 -3.98 -3.55 -1.40
N ARG A 503 -3.25 -4.39 -0.64
CA ARG A 503 -3.75 -4.95 0.61
C ARG A 503 -4.01 -3.85 1.64
N LYS A 504 -3.06 -2.92 1.82
CA LYS A 504 -3.20 -1.82 2.79
C LYS A 504 -4.42 -0.95 2.45
N VAL A 505 -4.57 -0.52 1.19
CA VAL A 505 -5.69 0.33 0.76
C VAL A 505 -7.02 -0.41 0.83
N VAL A 506 -7.12 -1.67 0.41
CA VAL A 506 -8.38 -2.42 0.47
C VAL A 506 -8.81 -2.70 1.92
N MET A 507 -7.86 -2.90 2.84
CA MET A 507 -8.17 -3.20 4.24
C MET A 507 -8.31 -1.97 5.13
N ARG A 508 -7.65 -0.86 4.81
CA ARG A 508 -7.55 0.33 5.69
C ARG A 508 -7.78 1.64 4.96
N HIS A 509 -8.34 1.61 3.74
CA HIS A 509 -8.81 2.79 3.00
C HIS A 509 -7.77 3.93 2.93
N ASP A 510 -8.12 5.15 3.33
CA ASP A 510 -7.23 6.33 3.35
C ASP A 510 -6.06 6.14 4.33
N THR A 511 -6.28 5.51 5.49
CA THR A 511 -5.21 5.14 6.43
C THR A 511 -4.20 4.21 5.76
N GLY A 512 -4.67 3.22 5.01
CA GLY A 512 -3.82 2.30 4.26
C GLY A 512 -3.03 2.99 3.15
N MET A 513 -3.66 3.93 2.44
CA MET A 513 -2.98 4.76 1.43
C MET A 513 -1.90 5.64 2.06
N GLY A 514 -2.20 6.28 3.19
CA GLY A 514 -1.25 7.09 3.95
C GLY A 514 -0.08 6.28 4.50
N GLU A 515 -0.36 5.11 5.08
CA GLU A 515 0.67 4.16 5.55
C GLU A 515 1.56 3.68 4.40
N SER A 516 0.98 3.31 3.25
CA SER A 516 1.74 2.95 2.06
C SER A 516 2.64 4.08 1.57
N TYR A 517 2.13 5.32 1.59
CA TYR A 517 2.93 6.48 1.21
C TYR A 517 4.08 6.71 2.20
N MET A 518 3.80 6.63 3.50
CA MET A 518 4.79 6.78 4.59
C MET A 518 5.90 5.73 4.48
N ASP A 519 5.52 4.47 4.28
CA ASP A 519 6.45 3.34 4.15
C ASP A 519 7.23 3.37 2.83
N GLY A 520 6.77 4.14 1.84
CA GLY A 520 7.41 4.25 0.53
C GLY A 520 7.05 3.12 -0.42
N ASP A 521 5.87 2.51 -0.26
CA ASP A 521 5.36 1.49 -1.17
C ASP A 521 5.11 2.06 -2.58
N PHE A 522 4.97 3.38 -2.71
CA PHE A 522 4.77 4.06 -3.99
C PHE A 522 5.37 5.47 -4.04
N LYS A 523 5.64 5.93 -5.27
CA LYS A 523 5.89 7.34 -5.61
C LYS A 523 4.71 7.90 -6.40
N VAL A 524 4.52 9.21 -6.37
CA VAL A 524 3.50 9.92 -7.15
C VAL A 524 4.09 11.20 -7.71
N ASP A 525 3.74 11.53 -8.96
CA ASP A 525 4.15 12.76 -9.65
C ASP A 525 3.63 14.04 -8.96
N ASN A 526 2.35 14.04 -8.58
CA ASN A 526 1.72 15.10 -7.83
C ASN A 526 0.78 14.54 -6.75
N LEU A 527 1.23 14.59 -5.50
CA LEU A 527 0.45 14.09 -4.36
C LEU A 527 -0.83 14.91 -4.14
N GLY A 528 -0.81 16.22 -4.41
CA GLY A 528 -2.01 17.07 -4.30
C GLY A 528 -3.08 16.67 -5.30
N ALA A 529 -2.69 16.45 -6.56
CA ALA A 529 -3.58 15.96 -7.61
C ALA A 529 -4.16 14.57 -7.28
N LEU A 530 -3.36 13.66 -6.70
CA LEU A 530 -3.85 12.37 -6.25
C LEU A 530 -4.93 12.50 -5.16
N MET A 531 -4.71 13.36 -4.17
CA MET A 531 -5.70 13.62 -3.11
C MET A 531 -6.93 14.35 -3.66
N ALA A 532 -6.77 15.24 -4.64
CA ALA A 532 -7.86 15.92 -5.33
C ALA A 532 -8.73 14.92 -6.12
N ILE A 533 -8.13 13.95 -6.83
CA ILE A 533 -8.86 12.85 -7.47
C ILE A 533 -9.63 12.03 -6.41
N ALA A 534 -8.99 11.68 -5.31
CA ALA A 534 -9.64 10.89 -4.25
C ALA A 534 -10.85 11.62 -3.65
N THR A 535 -10.70 12.90 -3.33
CA THR A 535 -11.75 13.73 -2.71
C THR A 535 -12.88 14.09 -3.67
N ALA A 536 -12.58 14.38 -4.95
CA ALA A 536 -13.58 14.59 -6.00
C ALA A 536 -14.48 13.37 -6.23
N ASN A 537 -14.03 12.18 -5.82
CA ASN A 537 -14.77 10.93 -5.92
C ASN A 537 -15.24 10.38 -4.55
N ALA A 538 -15.05 11.11 -3.45
CA ALA A 538 -15.18 10.55 -2.10
C ALA A 538 -16.58 10.04 -1.77
N GLY A 539 -17.65 10.77 -2.12
CA GLY A 539 -19.02 10.27 -1.91
C GLY A 539 -19.32 8.99 -2.72
N GLY A 540 -18.70 8.87 -3.90
CA GLY A 540 -18.79 7.66 -4.72
C GLY A 540 -17.99 6.48 -4.17
N ILE A 541 -16.82 6.76 -3.59
CA ILE A 541 -15.98 5.80 -2.89
C ILE A 541 -16.70 5.26 -1.65
N GLU A 542 -17.27 6.15 -0.82
CA GLU A 542 -17.97 5.81 0.41
C GLU A 542 -19.20 4.93 0.19
N SER A 543 -20.10 5.36 -0.69
CA SER A 543 -21.32 4.60 -1.02
C SER A 543 -21.05 3.21 -1.60
N ARG A 544 -19.87 2.99 -2.19
CA ARG A 544 -19.49 1.74 -2.84
C ARG A 544 -18.50 0.89 -2.05
N ARG A 545 -18.12 1.29 -0.82
CA ARG A 545 -17.14 0.54 0.01
C ARG A 545 -17.52 -0.93 0.21
N GLY A 546 -18.81 -1.25 0.26
CA GLY A 546 -19.31 -2.63 0.36
C GLY A 546 -18.81 -3.58 -0.74
N LEU A 547 -18.43 -3.07 -1.91
CA LEU A 547 -17.86 -3.86 -3.01
C LEU A 547 -16.48 -4.46 -2.69
N LEU A 548 -15.76 -3.90 -1.72
CA LEU A 548 -14.47 -4.42 -1.25
C LEU A 548 -14.61 -5.66 -0.36
N GLY A 549 -15.84 -6.03 -0.01
CA GLY A 549 -16.15 -7.27 0.71
C GLY A 549 -15.89 -7.23 2.23
N PRO A 550 -16.01 -8.37 2.92
CA PRO A 550 -16.00 -8.44 4.38
C PRO A 550 -14.65 -8.08 5.02
N LEU A 551 -13.54 -8.18 4.27
CA LEU A 551 -12.21 -7.84 4.78
C LEU A 551 -12.05 -6.33 5.04
N ASN A 552 -12.66 -5.48 4.22
CA ASN A 552 -12.71 -4.04 4.46
C ASN A 552 -13.41 -3.73 5.78
N TRP A 553 -14.58 -4.36 6.03
CA TRP A 553 -15.33 -4.17 7.27
C TRP A 553 -14.54 -4.58 8.52
N VAL A 554 -13.77 -5.68 8.45
CA VAL A 554 -12.91 -6.09 9.57
C VAL A 554 -11.85 -5.02 9.87
N GLY A 555 -11.22 -4.48 8.82
CA GLY A 555 -10.26 -3.39 8.96
C GLY A 555 -10.87 -2.14 9.62
N ASP A 556 -12.04 -1.71 9.15
CA ASP A 556 -12.78 -0.57 9.71
C ASP A 556 -13.03 -0.75 11.21
N LYS A 557 -13.42 -1.96 11.65
CA LYS A 557 -13.68 -2.24 13.06
C LYS A 557 -12.43 -2.28 13.92
N LEU A 558 -11.31 -2.76 13.39
CA LEU A 558 -10.03 -2.71 14.08
C LEU A 558 -9.56 -1.26 14.27
N LEU A 559 -9.69 -0.43 13.23
CA LEU A 559 -9.36 0.99 13.31
C LEU A 559 -10.26 1.74 14.29
N LEU A 560 -11.57 1.45 14.27
CA LEU A 560 -12.50 2.01 15.26
C LEU A 560 -12.15 1.60 16.69
N ALA A 561 -11.87 0.31 16.93
CA ALA A 561 -11.49 -0.18 18.25
C ALA A 561 -10.21 0.49 18.77
N ALA A 562 -9.22 0.70 17.89
CA ALA A 562 -8.00 1.42 18.23
C ALA A 562 -8.28 2.90 18.58
N HIS A 563 -9.21 3.56 17.89
CA HIS A 563 -9.62 4.93 18.20
C HIS A 563 -10.39 5.03 19.53
N LEU A 564 -11.35 4.13 19.77
CA LEU A 564 -12.11 4.10 21.03
C LEU A 564 -11.23 3.85 22.27
N ALA A 565 -10.02 3.31 22.11
CA ALA A 565 -9.06 3.15 23.19
C ALA A 565 -8.38 4.47 23.63
N ARG A 566 -8.70 5.61 22.99
CA ARG A 566 -8.08 6.93 23.24
C ARG A 566 -9.12 8.02 23.60
N PRO A 567 -9.85 7.90 24.72
CA PRO A 567 -10.94 8.81 25.07
C PRO A 567 -10.46 10.21 25.51
N ASN A 568 -11.24 11.26 25.23
CA ASN A 568 -10.95 12.65 25.62
C ASN A 568 -11.44 13.02 27.03
N THR A 569 -11.20 12.14 28.00
CA THR A 569 -11.34 12.47 29.44
C THR A 569 -10.34 13.58 29.81
N LEU A 570 -10.40 14.15 31.03
CA LEU A 570 -9.41 15.15 31.48
C LEU A 570 -7.96 14.65 31.31
N GLN A 571 -7.67 13.44 31.81
CA GLN A 571 -6.35 12.82 31.69
C GLN A 571 -6.02 12.41 30.24
N GLY A 572 -7.01 11.94 29.48
CA GLY A 572 -6.83 11.54 28.08
C GLY A 572 -6.59 12.73 27.15
N SER A 573 -7.31 13.83 27.32
CA SER A 573 -7.15 15.08 26.54
C SER A 573 -5.73 15.62 26.69
N ARG A 574 -5.24 15.67 27.93
CA ARG A 574 -3.86 16.08 28.22
C ARG A 574 -2.85 15.18 27.52
N ARG A 575 -2.98 13.86 27.64
CA ARG A 575 -2.07 12.89 26.98
C ARG A 575 -2.09 13.03 25.45
N ASN A 576 -3.27 13.15 24.85
CA ASN A 576 -3.43 13.26 23.39
C ASN A 576 -2.81 14.56 22.85
N ILE A 577 -2.93 15.68 23.59
CA ILE A 577 -2.35 16.97 23.24
C ILE A 577 -0.82 16.96 23.45
N GLU A 578 -0.33 16.42 24.58
CA GLU A 578 1.10 16.21 24.84
C GLU A 578 1.72 15.37 23.70
N GLU A 579 1.17 14.19 23.36
CA GLU A 579 1.70 13.34 22.28
C GLU A 579 1.79 14.04 20.90
N HIS A 580 0.90 15.01 20.60
CA HIS A 580 0.93 15.76 19.35
C HIS A 580 1.93 16.93 19.36
N TYR A 581 2.04 17.67 20.46
CA TYR A 581 2.88 18.86 20.56
C TYR A 581 4.28 18.59 21.16
N ASP A 582 4.52 17.40 21.73
CA ASP A 582 5.84 16.92 22.18
C ASP A 582 6.81 16.68 21.01
N ALA A 583 6.33 16.79 19.77
CA ALA A 583 7.21 16.95 18.61
C ALA A 583 8.08 18.22 18.69
N GLY A 584 7.82 19.17 19.60
CA GLY A 584 8.72 20.29 19.88
C GLY A 584 8.60 21.47 18.90
N ASN A 585 8.84 22.68 19.40
CA ASN A 585 8.57 23.94 18.68
C ASN A 585 9.42 24.12 17.44
N ASP A 586 10.62 23.56 17.45
CA ASP A 586 11.58 23.66 16.35
C ASP A 586 11.05 23.00 15.08
N MET A 587 10.26 21.92 15.19
CA MET A 587 9.59 21.32 14.04
C MET A 587 8.53 22.26 13.45
N TYR A 588 7.67 22.84 14.29
CA TYR A 588 6.59 23.73 13.84
C TYR A 588 7.13 25.01 13.18
N LYS A 589 8.25 25.54 13.68
CA LYS A 589 8.95 26.70 13.09
C LYS A 589 9.44 26.46 11.65
N LEU A 590 9.54 25.22 11.18
CA LEU A 590 9.98 24.91 9.82
C LEU A 590 8.89 25.17 8.76
N PHE A 591 7.62 25.20 9.15
CA PHE A 591 6.52 25.37 8.19
C PHE A 591 5.47 26.41 8.57
N LEU A 592 5.40 26.81 9.84
CA LEU A 592 4.57 27.93 10.27
C LEU A 592 5.25 29.25 9.96
N ASP A 593 4.44 30.29 9.78
CA ASP A 593 4.91 31.66 9.68
C ASP A 593 5.33 32.22 11.06
N ARG A 594 5.78 33.48 11.10
CA ARG A 594 6.28 34.13 12.33
C ARG A 594 5.23 34.23 13.43
N THR A 595 3.96 34.28 13.06
CA THR A 595 2.86 34.25 14.01
C THR A 595 2.74 32.89 14.72
N MET A 596 3.43 31.82 14.30
CA MET A 596 3.32 30.49 14.92
C MET A 596 1.86 30.02 15.02
N THR A 597 1.03 30.37 14.04
CA THR A 597 -0.41 30.06 14.07
C THR A 597 -0.67 28.74 13.35
N TYR A 598 -0.93 27.68 14.10
CA TYR A 598 -1.28 26.36 13.55
C TYR A 598 -2.80 26.20 13.43
N SER A 599 -3.41 27.00 12.56
CA SER A 599 -4.84 26.98 12.23
C SER A 599 -5.08 27.57 10.83
N GLY A 600 -6.28 27.43 10.29
CA GLY A 600 -6.64 28.02 8.98
C GLY A 600 -6.55 29.55 8.95
N ALA A 601 -5.99 30.09 7.87
CA ALA A 601 -5.86 31.53 7.60
C ALA A 601 -7.02 32.07 6.73
N ILE A 602 -7.06 33.39 6.48
CA ILE A 602 -8.01 34.04 5.55
C ILE A 602 -7.21 34.80 4.49
N TYR A 603 -7.38 34.42 3.22
CA TYR A 603 -6.60 34.97 2.11
C TYR A 603 -7.35 36.04 1.32
N LYS A 604 -6.61 37.07 0.93
CA LYS A 604 -6.91 37.94 -0.22
C LYS A 604 -5.92 37.62 -1.34
N GLN A 605 -6.26 38.01 -2.56
CA GLN A 605 -5.39 37.78 -3.72
C GLN A 605 -4.05 38.50 -3.51
N GLY A 606 -2.95 37.74 -3.57
CA GLY A 606 -1.59 38.26 -3.39
C GLY A 606 -1.04 38.14 -1.96
N ASP A 607 -1.84 37.73 -0.98
CA ASP A 607 -1.37 37.55 0.39
C ASP A 607 -0.35 36.39 0.51
N ASP A 608 0.65 36.57 1.36
CA ASP A 608 1.46 35.48 1.89
C ASP A 608 0.79 34.84 3.13
N LEU A 609 1.40 33.78 3.67
CA LEU A 609 0.84 33.06 4.83
C LEU A 609 0.75 33.95 6.07
N GLU A 610 1.76 34.76 6.37
CA GLU A 610 1.78 35.64 7.55
C GLU A 610 0.66 36.69 7.47
N THR A 611 0.50 37.35 6.33
CA THR A 611 -0.57 38.31 6.09
C THR A 611 -1.94 37.66 6.20
N ALA A 612 -2.10 36.47 5.63
CA ALA A 612 -3.36 35.73 5.70
C ALA A 612 -3.71 35.29 7.13
N GLN A 613 -2.72 34.93 7.95
CA GLN A 613 -2.94 34.63 9.37
C GLN A 613 -3.37 35.88 10.14
N LEU A 614 -2.72 37.03 9.90
CA LEU A 614 -3.13 38.30 10.52
C LEU A 614 -4.55 38.69 10.12
N ASN A 615 -4.92 38.57 8.85
CA ASN A 615 -6.30 38.77 8.37
C ASN A 615 -7.30 37.90 9.13
N LYS A 616 -6.96 36.63 9.40
CA LYS A 616 -7.81 35.73 10.19
C LYS A 616 -7.96 36.20 11.63
N LEU A 617 -6.87 36.58 12.29
CA LEU A 617 -6.91 37.06 13.67
C LEU A 617 -7.76 38.33 13.79
N ASP A 618 -7.58 39.26 12.86
CA ASP A 618 -8.36 40.50 12.78
C ASP A 618 -9.85 40.23 12.53
N ALA A 619 -10.17 39.24 11.69
CA ALA A 619 -11.55 38.83 11.46
C ALA A 619 -12.22 38.26 12.72
N LEU A 620 -11.51 37.45 13.53
CA LEU A 620 -12.02 36.94 14.81
C LEU A 620 -12.27 38.07 15.81
N ILE A 621 -11.32 39.01 15.93
CA ILE A 621 -11.40 40.20 16.79
C ILE A 621 -12.61 41.06 16.40
N ALA A 622 -12.73 41.38 15.11
CA ALA A 622 -13.83 42.19 14.58
C ALA A 622 -15.18 41.49 14.78
N ARG A 623 -15.25 40.18 14.56
CA ARG A 623 -16.49 39.40 14.70
C ARG A 623 -16.96 39.27 16.16
N ALA A 624 -16.03 39.26 17.11
CA ALA A 624 -16.37 39.32 18.54
C ALA A 624 -16.79 40.73 19.00
N GLY A 625 -16.47 41.76 18.21
CA GLY A 625 -16.74 43.16 18.53
C GLY A 625 -15.91 43.65 19.72
N LEU A 626 -14.66 43.20 19.86
CA LEU A 626 -13.81 43.48 21.02
C LEU A 626 -13.60 44.98 21.25
N GLN A 627 -13.75 45.41 22.49
CA GLN A 627 -13.49 46.78 22.97
C GLN A 627 -12.36 46.78 24.01
N ALA A 628 -11.76 47.95 24.26
CA ALA A 628 -10.69 48.12 25.25
C ALA A 628 -11.10 47.72 26.68
N SER A 629 -12.38 47.84 27.02
CA SER A 629 -12.94 47.49 28.33
C SER A 629 -13.17 45.99 28.53
N ASP A 630 -13.14 45.19 27.46
CA ASP A 630 -13.52 43.79 27.53
C ASP A 630 -12.47 42.93 28.25
N HIS A 631 -12.96 41.93 28.98
CA HIS A 631 -12.16 40.80 29.44
C HIS A 631 -12.50 39.56 28.61
N VAL A 632 -11.51 39.10 27.84
CA VAL A 632 -11.64 37.99 26.89
C VAL A 632 -11.06 36.71 27.48
N LEU A 633 -11.81 35.61 27.38
CA LEU A 633 -11.28 34.26 27.59
C LEU A 633 -10.92 33.64 26.23
N GLU A 634 -9.66 33.27 26.05
CA GLU A 634 -9.21 32.48 24.89
C GLU A 634 -9.03 31.01 25.29
N ILE A 635 -9.91 30.15 24.78
CA ILE A 635 -9.87 28.72 25.04
C ILE A 635 -9.02 28.03 23.97
N GLY A 636 -7.82 27.58 24.36
CA GLY A 636 -6.82 27.01 23.46
C GLY A 636 -5.94 28.08 22.83
N CYS A 637 -5.15 28.79 23.63
CA CYS A 637 -4.41 29.97 23.19
C CYS A 637 -3.18 29.69 22.30
N GLY A 638 -2.82 28.42 22.12
CA GLY A 638 -1.65 28.00 21.33
C GLY A 638 -0.39 28.77 21.73
N TRP A 639 0.25 29.41 20.75
CA TRP A 639 1.45 30.23 20.91
C TRP A 639 1.18 31.71 21.26
N GLY A 640 -0.05 32.04 21.67
CA GLY A 640 -0.46 33.35 22.17
C GLY A 640 -0.80 34.38 21.09
N SER A 641 -0.86 34.00 19.81
CA SER A 641 -0.94 34.94 18.69
C SER A 641 -2.24 35.73 18.64
N LEU A 642 -3.38 35.09 18.94
CA LEU A 642 -4.67 35.78 19.03
C LEU A 642 -4.73 36.68 20.25
N ALA A 643 -4.30 36.21 21.44
CA ALA A 643 -4.18 37.06 22.63
C ALA A 643 -3.33 38.32 22.38
N ILE A 644 -2.14 38.16 21.78
CA ILE A 644 -1.23 39.27 21.45
C ILE A 644 -1.92 40.23 20.47
N ARG A 645 -2.50 39.72 19.39
CA ARG A 645 -3.15 40.56 18.37
C ARG A 645 -4.37 41.31 18.93
N ALA A 646 -5.19 40.64 19.74
CA ALA A 646 -6.38 41.23 20.37
C ALA A 646 -6.03 42.36 21.34
N ALA A 647 -5.08 42.12 22.24
CA ALA A 647 -4.63 43.12 23.21
C ALA A 647 -3.92 44.29 22.52
N ALA A 648 -3.10 44.03 21.48
CA ALA A 648 -2.38 45.07 20.75
C ALA A 648 -3.31 46.02 19.98
N ILE A 649 -4.36 45.50 19.35
CA ILE A 649 -5.28 46.32 18.54
C ILE A 649 -6.30 47.06 19.42
N THR A 650 -6.82 46.40 20.45
CA THR A 650 -7.99 46.90 21.18
C THR A 650 -7.67 47.42 22.56
N GLY A 651 -6.56 47.01 23.17
CA GLY A 651 -6.23 47.31 24.57
C GLY A 651 -6.97 46.45 25.61
N CYS A 652 -7.75 45.45 25.16
CA CYS A 652 -8.51 44.56 26.02
C CYS A 652 -7.62 43.68 26.92
N ARG A 653 -8.21 43.07 27.95
CA ARG A 653 -7.53 42.06 28.76
C ARG A 653 -7.84 40.66 28.24
N VAL A 654 -6.83 39.80 28.16
CA VAL A 654 -7.00 38.42 27.67
C VAL A 654 -6.52 37.41 28.72
N THR A 655 -7.32 36.39 28.98
CA THR A 655 -6.92 35.19 29.71
C THR A 655 -6.87 34.02 28.73
N GLY A 656 -5.68 33.52 28.42
CA GLY A 656 -5.46 32.40 27.50
C GLY A 656 -5.22 31.08 28.23
N LEU A 657 -5.85 30.01 27.76
CA LEU A 657 -5.70 28.66 28.33
C LEU A 657 -4.97 27.73 27.37
N THR A 658 -4.01 26.94 27.87
CA THR A 658 -3.40 25.83 27.12
C THR A 658 -3.17 24.62 28.04
N LEU A 659 -3.10 23.43 27.44
CA LEU A 659 -2.70 22.19 28.12
C LEU A 659 -1.24 21.79 27.83
N SER A 660 -0.57 22.47 26.90
CA SER A 660 0.82 22.19 26.55
C SER A 660 1.78 23.12 27.28
N LYS A 661 2.73 22.52 28.01
CA LYS A 661 3.81 23.25 28.69
C LYS A 661 4.71 23.99 27.70
N GLU A 662 5.00 23.35 26.57
CA GLU A 662 5.80 23.96 25.51
C GLU A 662 5.08 25.19 24.96
N GLN A 663 3.80 25.07 24.61
CA GLN A 663 2.95 26.19 24.16
C GLN A 663 2.99 27.36 25.13
N LEU A 664 2.75 27.08 26.41
CA LEU A 664 2.77 28.10 27.43
C LEU A 664 4.13 28.81 27.53
N SER A 665 5.24 28.05 27.46
CA SER A 665 6.60 28.59 27.58
C SER A 665 6.88 29.63 26.50
N GLU A 666 6.70 29.28 25.22
CA GLU A 666 7.01 30.23 24.14
C GLU A 666 5.91 31.28 23.92
N ALA A 667 4.63 30.99 24.22
CA ALA A 667 3.59 32.03 24.29
C ALA A 667 3.93 33.11 25.32
N SER A 668 4.40 32.72 26.51
CA SER A 668 4.80 33.66 27.57
C SER A 668 5.97 34.55 27.14
N GLN A 669 6.97 33.96 26.47
CA GLN A 669 8.09 34.73 25.91
C GLN A 669 7.63 35.71 24.83
N ARG A 670 6.72 35.29 23.95
CA ARG A 670 6.16 36.14 22.88
C ARG A 670 5.36 37.31 23.46
N VAL A 671 4.52 37.07 24.48
CA VAL A 671 3.78 38.11 25.20
C VAL A 671 4.73 39.11 25.86
N ALA A 672 5.78 38.63 26.52
CA ALA A 672 6.77 39.50 27.16
C ALA A 672 7.52 40.36 26.13
N ARG A 673 7.96 39.78 25.00
CA ARG A 673 8.60 40.51 23.90
C ARG A 673 7.69 41.55 23.25
N ALA A 674 6.37 41.30 23.23
CA ALA A 674 5.39 42.24 22.73
C ALA A 674 5.05 43.37 23.72
N GLY A 675 5.55 43.31 24.96
CA GLY A 675 5.28 44.33 25.99
C GLY A 675 3.84 44.30 26.53
N LEU A 676 3.16 43.15 26.48
CA LEU A 676 1.73 43.01 26.81
C LEU A 676 1.47 42.14 28.06
N ALA A 677 2.48 41.94 28.90
CA ALA A 677 2.39 41.09 30.08
C ALA A 677 1.40 41.60 31.16
N ASP A 678 1.08 42.89 31.16
CA ASP A 678 0.08 43.51 32.03
C ASP A 678 -1.37 43.28 31.53
N LYS A 679 -1.55 42.95 30.26
CA LYS A 679 -2.86 42.74 29.61
C LYS A 679 -3.21 41.28 29.40
N ILE A 680 -2.21 40.41 29.30
CA ILE A 680 -2.39 38.99 28.94
C ILE A 680 -1.97 38.10 30.09
N THR A 681 -2.89 37.25 30.55
CA THR A 681 -2.63 36.18 31.53
C THR A 681 -2.73 34.83 30.83
N LEU A 682 -1.69 34.00 30.89
CA LEU A 682 -1.69 32.66 30.30
C LEU A 682 -1.70 31.59 31.40
N LEU A 683 -2.55 30.57 31.26
CA LEU A 683 -2.73 29.52 32.26
C LEU A 683 -2.53 28.12 31.64
N LEU A 684 -1.75 27.28 32.33
CA LEU A 684 -1.71 25.83 32.07
C LEU A 684 -2.94 25.19 32.74
N CYS A 685 -4.08 25.21 32.05
CA CYS A 685 -5.37 24.87 32.64
C CYS A 685 -6.29 24.25 31.60
N ASP A 686 -7.01 23.19 31.99
CA ASP A 686 -8.12 22.68 31.20
C ASP A 686 -9.28 23.67 31.26
N TYR A 687 -9.91 23.95 30.12
CA TYR A 687 -11.01 24.91 30.05
C TYR A 687 -12.20 24.54 30.95
N ARG A 688 -12.41 23.24 31.21
CA ARG A 688 -13.46 22.73 32.11
C ARG A 688 -13.25 23.21 33.54
N ASP A 689 -11.99 23.37 33.94
CA ASP A 689 -11.57 23.80 35.28
C ASP A 689 -11.23 25.29 35.35
N CYS A 690 -11.51 26.06 34.29
CA CYS A 690 -11.22 27.49 34.26
C CYS A 690 -11.93 28.23 35.42
N PRO A 691 -11.19 29.02 36.22
CA PRO A 691 -11.77 29.85 37.28
C PRO A 691 -12.49 31.08 36.68
N GLY A 692 -13.31 31.77 37.49
CA GLY A 692 -13.94 33.03 37.08
C GLY A 692 -15.25 32.87 36.31
N ALA A 693 -16.17 32.03 36.79
CA ALA A 693 -17.49 31.91 36.19
C ALA A 693 -18.21 33.27 36.09
N GLY A 694 -18.80 33.55 34.93
CA GLY A 694 -19.48 34.81 34.63
C GLY A 694 -18.59 36.06 34.60
N SER A 695 -17.27 35.92 34.50
CA SER A 695 -16.33 37.07 34.55
C SER A 695 -15.93 37.61 33.18
N PHE A 696 -16.21 36.89 32.09
CA PHE A 696 -15.73 37.24 30.75
C PHE A 696 -16.83 37.89 29.90
N ASP A 697 -16.49 38.98 29.24
CA ASP A 697 -17.35 39.66 28.27
C ASP A 697 -17.44 38.86 26.96
N LYS A 698 -16.32 38.23 26.59
CA LYS A 698 -16.12 37.56 25.30
C LYS A 698 -15.36 36.25 25.49
N VAL A 699 -15.72 35.25 24.70
CA VAL A 699 -14.98 33.99 24.59
C VAL A 699 -14.52 33.80 23.15
N LEU A 700 -13.23 33.55 22.95
CA LEU A 700 -12.66 33.15 21.67
C LEU A 700 -12.16 31.72 21.77
N SER A 701 -12.43 30.89 20.77
CA SER A 701 -11.87 29.54 20.69
C SER A 701 -11.56 29.21 19.25
N CYS A 702 -10.29 28.99 18.95
CA CYS A 702 -9.82 28.77 17.58
C CYS A 702 -9.35 27.33 17.40
N GLU A 703 -10.11 26.53 16.65
CA GLU A 703 -9.80 25.13 16.31
C GLU A 703 -9.44 24.26 17.53
N MET A 704 -10.16 24.52 18.65
CA MET A 704 -10.02 23.76 19.89
C MET A 704 -11.08 22.66 20.01
N ILE A 705 -12.31 22.91 19.53
CA ILE A 705 -13.45 22.00 19.72
C ILE A 705 -13.22 20.62 19.08
N GLU A 706 -12.33 20.55 18.10
CA GLU A 706 -11.84 19.34 17.44
C GLU A 706 -11.14 18.39 18.42
N ALA A 707 -10.59 18.89 19.52
CA ALA A 707 -9.97 18.08 20.58
C ALA A 707 -10.96 17.63 21.67
N VAL A 708 -12.22 18.05 21.62
CA VAL A 708 -13.22 17.78 22.67
C VAL A 708 -13.79 16.37 22.55
N GLY A 709 -14.08 15.90 21.34
CA GLY A 709 -14.78 14.63 21.12
C GLY A 709 -16.30 14.74 21.21
N HIS A 710 -17.01 13.88 20.48
CA HIS A 710 -18.48 13.90 20.36
C HIS A 710 -19.21 13.92 21.71
N GLU A 711 -18.82 13.03 22.63
CA GLU A 711 -19.48 12.84 23.93
C GLU A 711 -19.37 14.04 24.87
N HIS A 712 -18.42 14.95 24.60
CA HIS A 712 -18.12 16.09 25.47
C HIS A 712 -18.57 17.44 24.88
N LEU A 713 -19.18 17.46 23.69
CA LEU A 713 -19.72 18.70 23.10
C LEU A 713 -20.69 19.44 24.05
N PRO A 714 -21.63 18.79 24.77
CA PRO A 714 -22.51 19.51 25.71
C PRO A 714 -21.75 20.16 26.86
N SER A 715 -20.68 19.52 27.35
CA SER A 715 -19.81 20.06 28.40
C SER A 715 -19.03 21.29 27.91
N TYR A 716 -18.65 21.31 26.63
CA TYR A 716 -17.95 22.43 26.03
C TYR A 716 -18.83 23.68 25.96
N PHE A 717 -20.04 23.57 25.41
CA PHE A 717 -20.97 24.70 25.33
C PHE A 717 -21.50 25.16 26.70
N SER A 718 -21.75 24.23 27.63
CA SER A 718 -22.13 24.61 29.00
C SER A 718 -21.02 25.36 29.73
N THR A 719 -19.75 25.01 29.48
CA THR A 719 -18.60 25.73 30.05
C THR A 719 -18.47 27.12 29.47
N ILE A 720 -18.60 27.29 28.15
CA ILE A 720 -18.60 28.62 27.50
C ILE A 720 -19.71 29.48 28.10
N SER A 721 -20.93 28.95 28.21
CA SER A 721 -22.04 29.68 28.81
C SER A 721 -21.75 30.06 30.27
N ARG A 722 -21.19 29.14 31.07
CA ARG A 722 -20.79 29.41 32.47
C ARG A 722 -19.76 30.53 32.58
N MET A 723 -18.84 30.65 31.63
CA MET A 723 -17.77 31.68 31.64
C MET A 723 -18.28 33.06 31.22
N LEU A 724 -19.23 33.13 30.31
CA LEU A 724 -19.75 34.40 29.77
C LEU A 724 -20.67 35.13 30.76
N LYS A 725 -20.48 36.46 30.84
CA LYS A 725 -21.48 37.40 31.38
C LYS A 725 -22.81 37.32 30.62
N PRO A 726 -23.94 37.74 31.21
CA PRO A 726 -25.19 37.92 30.47
C PRO A 726 -24.97 38.80 29.22
N ALA A 727 -25.60 38.45 28.09
CA ALA A 727 -25.39 39.09 26.78
C ALA A 727 -23.95 38.99 26.22
N GLY A 728 -23.08 38.19 26.84
CA GLY A 728 -21.73 37.92 26.33
C GLY A 728 -21.73 37.18 25.00
N THR A 729 -20.63 37.32 24.25
CA THR A 729 -20.47 36.75 22.91
C THR A 729 -19.34 35.72 22.89
N ALA A 730 -19.56 34.56 22.26
CA ALA A 730 -18.49 33.64 21.90
C ALA A 730 -18.28 33.61 20.39
N VAL A 731 -17.03 33.59 19.94
CA VAL A 731 -16.69 33.31 18.54
C VAL A 731 -15.81 32.07 18.48
N ILE A 732 -16.27 31.07 17.75
CA ILE A 732 -15.63 29.76 17.64
C ILE A 732 -15.22 29.56 16.18
N GLN A 733 -13.92 29.39 15.93
CA GLN A 733 -13.41 28.86 14.67
C GLN A 733 -13.35 27.33 14.79
N VAL A 734 -13.96 26.62 13.85
CA VAL A 734 -14.14 25.17 13.95
C VAL A 734 -14.13 24.50 12.58
N ILE A 735 -13.32 23.46 12.46
CA ILE A 735 -13.36 22.51 11.35
C ILE A 735 -14.55 21.57 11.58
N THR A 736 -15.42 21.45 10.57
CA THR A 736 -16.63 20.62 10.69
C THR A 736 -16.75 19.57 9.60
N GLU A 737 -17.30 18.43 9.99
CA GLU A 737 -17.79 17.38 9.09
C GLU A 737 -19.21 17.74 8.60
N PRO A 738 -19.53 17.56 7.30
CA PRO A 738 -20.90 17.71 6.79
C PRO A 738 -21.92 16.83 7.52
N GLU A 739 -23.13 17.36 7.71
CA GLU A 739 -24.18 16.72 8.53
C GLU A 739 -24.54 15.31 8.04
N GLU A 740 -24.60 15.12 6.72
CA GLU A 740 -25.02 13.87 6.09
C GLU A 740 -24.04 12.72 6.37
N ARG A 741 -22.77 13.04 6.69
CA ARG A 741 -21.72 12.05 6.96
C ARG A 741 -21.37 11.91 8.44
N TYR A 742 -21.81 12.85 9.27
CA TYR A 742 -21.39 12.95 10.65
C TYR A 742 -21.67 11.68 11.48
N GLU A 743 -22.84 11.05 11.30
CA GLU A 743 -23.16 9.80 12.02
C GLU A 743 -22.21 8.65 11.66
N ALA A 744 -21.82 8.53 10.39
CA ALA A 744 -20.86 7.53 9.93
C ALA A 744 -19.43 7.86 10.40
N TYR A 745 -19.05 9.14 10.38
CA TYR A 745 -17.80 9.66 10.89
C TYR A 745 -17.61 9.36 12.40
N CYS A 746 -18.66 9.51 13.21
CA CYS A 746 -18.64 9.15 14.64
C CYS A 746 -18.40 7.65 14.90
N ARG A 747 -18.63 6.79 13.89
CA ARG A 747 -18.52 5.32 14.00
C ARG A 747 -17.35 4.76 13.19
N SER A 748 -16.39 5.60 12.81
CA SER A 748 -15.23 5.24 12.00
C SER A 748 -13.95 5.94 12.47
N SER A 749 -12.82 5.58 11.88
CA SER A 749 -11.53 6.23 12.08
C SER A 749 -10.84 6.38 10.73
N ASP A 750 -10.04 7.43 10.57
CA ASP A 750 -9.37 7.85 9.34
C ASP A 750 -7.86 8.02 9.57
N PHE A 751 -7.13 8.40 8.52
CA PHE A 751 -5.69 8.63 8.62
C PHE A 751 -5.34 9.69 9.67
N ILE A 752 -6.16 10.75 9.77
CA ILE A 752 -5.94 11.88 10.66
C ILE A 752 -6.01 11.41 12.11
N ARG A 753 -7.07 10.70 12.50
CA ARG A 753 -7.23 10.11 13.84
C ARG A 753 -6.25 8.99 14.13
N ALA A 754 -5.73 8.30 13.11
CA ALA A 754 -4.75 7.25 13.33
C ALA A 754 -3.35 7.82 13.60
N HIS A 755 -2.93 8.85 12.86
CA HIS A 755 -1.51 9.24 12.74
C HIS A 755 -1.17 10.69 13.08
N ILE A 756 -2.16 11.60 13.10
CA ILE A 756 -1.97 13.04 13.31
C ILE A 756 -2.64 13.50 14.61
N PHE A 757 -3.96 13.36 14.72
CA PHE A 757 -4.77 13.76 15.87
C PHE A 757 -5.53 12.57 16.49
N PRO A 758 -4.86 11.71 17.29
CA PRO A 758 -5.43 10.53 17.92
C PRO A 758 -6.81 10.66 18.60
N GLY A 759 -7.05 11.79 19.27
CA GLY A 759 -8.31 12.13 19.92
C GLY A 759 -9.18 13.13 19.13
N GLY A 760 -8.78 13.48 17.90
CA GLY A 760 -9.47 14.47 17.09
C GLY A 760 -10.87 14.05 16.67
N HIS A 761 -11.81 14.99 16.69
CA HIS A 761 -13.20 14.80 16.31
C HIS A 761 -13.79 16.06 15.72
N LEU A 762 -14.08 16.06 14.42
CA LEU A 762 -14.73 17.17 13.73
C LEU A 762 -16.25 17.14 14.02
N PRO A 763 -16.83 18.12 14.75
CA PRO A 763 -18.27 18.17 14.95
C PRO A 763 -18.99 18.57 13.65
N SER A 764 -20.30 18.33 13.57
CA SER A 764 -21.15 18.97 12.56
C SER A 764 -21.83 20.22 13.13
N MET A 765 -22.32 21.10 12.25
CA MET A 765 -23.12 22.27 12.67
C MET A 765 -24.37 21.85 13.46
N GLY A 766 -25.08 20.80 13.02
CA GLY A 766 -26.25 20.27 13.71
C GLY A 766 -25.90 19.75 15.12
N ALA A 767 -24.81 19.00 15.23
CA ALA A 767 -24.34 18.46 16.52
C ALA A 767 -23.93 19.57 17.50
N MET A 768 -23.31 20.66 17.03
CA MET A 768 -22.98 21.80 17.87
C MET A 768 -24.23 22.53 18.38
N VAL A 769 -25.21 22.78 17.50
CA VAL A 769 -26.48 23.42 17.89
C VAL A 769 -27.25 22.55 18.89
N GLU A 770 -27.29 21.24 18.67
CA GLU A 770 -27.91 20.30 19.60
C GLU A 770 -27.21 20.32 20.97
N ALA A 771 -25.87 20.23 20.97
CA ALA A 771 -25.07 20.24 22.19
C ALA A 771 -25.18 21.55 22.99
N ALA A 772 -25.45 22.67 22.32
CA ALA A 772 -25.66 23.97 22.95
C ALA A 772 -27.07 24.13 23.56
N ARG A 773 -28.02 23.21 23.31
CA ARG A 773 -29.38 23.31 23.87
C ARG A 773 -29.35 23.36 25.39
N GLY A 774 -30.17 24.24 25.95
CA GLY A 774 -30.24 24.46 27.41
C GLY A 774 -29.08 25.29 27.99
N SER A 775 -28.03 25.60 27.22
CA SER A 775 -26.92 26.45 27.70
C SER A 775 -27.26 27.96 27.67
N GLY A 776 -28.32 28.37 26.97
CA GLY A 776 -28.65 29.78 26.75
C GLY A 776 -27.84 30.45 25.63
N LEU A 777 -26.93 29.73 24.97
CA LEU A 777 -26.20 30.18 23.79
C LEU A 777 -27.06 29.99 22.53
N GLN A 778 -27.09 31.00 21.66
CA GLN A 778 -27.78 30.99 20.38
C GLN A 778 -26.82 31.39 19.26
N VAL A 779 -26.90 30.72 18.11
CA VAL A 779 -26.11 31.07 16.93
C VAL A 779 -26.63 32.38 16.35
N GLN A 780 -25.74 33.38 16.21
CA GLN A 780 -26.05 34.66 15.58
C GLN A 780 -25.55 34.74 14.14
N GLY A 781 -24.46 34.06 13.80
CA GLY A 781 -23.94 34.09 12.43
C GLY A 781 -22.82 33.08 12.20
N CYS A 782 -22.71 32.62 10.96
CA CYS A 782 -21.70 31.65 10.52
C CYS A 782 -21.01 32.16 9.25
N LYS A 783 -19.71 31.93 9.09
CA LYS A 783 -18.97 32.19 7.85
C LYS A 783 -18.03 31.02 7.56
N ASP A 784 -18.16 30.41 6.39
CA ASP A 784 -17.23 29.39 5.91
C ASP A 784 -15.94 30.05 5.40
N ILE A 785 -14.80 29.54 5.87
CA ILE A 785 -13.45 29.90 5.45
C ILE A 785 -12.65 28.67 4.99
N GLY A 786 -13.31 27.52 4.79
CA GLY A 786 -12.66 26.25 4.45
C GLY A 786 -11.74 26.32 3.23
N LEU A 787 -12.16 27.02 2.17
CA LEU A 787 -11.34 27.17 0.95
C LEU A 787 -10.01 27.91 1.20
N ASP A 788 -9.95 28.79 2.20
CA ASP A 788 -8.71 29.49 2.59
C ASP A 788 -7.79 28.58 3.42
N TYR A 789 -8.35 27.57 4.09
CA TYR A 789 -7.57 26.53 4.76
C TYR A 789 -6.82 25.66 3.74
N ALA A 790 -7.42 25.37 2.58
CA ALA A 790 -6.70 24.66 1.51
C ALA A 790 -5.41 25.39 1.09
N LEU A 791 -5.46 26.73 0.98
CA LEU A 791 -4.28 27.55 0.68
C LEU A 791 -3.25 27.54 1.82
N THR A 792 -3.72 27.58 3.07
CA THR A 792 -2.88 27.48 4.28
C THR A 792 -2.10 26.16 4.27
N LEU A 793 -2.77 25.03 4.04
CA LEU A 793 -2.16 23.70 4.01
C LEU A 793 -1.20 23.52 2.84
N ARG A 794 -1.49 24.15 1.70
CA ARG A 794 -0.56 24.19 0.56
C ARG A 794 0.72 24.95 0.90
N ALA A 795 0.60 26.10 1.58
CA ALA A 795 1.76 26.87 2.03
C ALA A 795 2.61 26.09 3.05
N TRP A 796 1.96 25.45 4.03
CA TRP A 796 2.65 24.58 4.99
C TRP A 796 3.33 23.38 4.31
N ARG A 797 2.66 22.74 3.35
CA ARG A 797 3.27 21.65 2.57
C ARG A 797 4.50 22.11 1.80
N ALA A 798 4.42 23.26 1.11
CA ALA A 798 5.54 23.80 0.36
C ALA A 798 6.74 24.11 1.27
N ALA A 799 6.51 24.72 2.43
CA ALA A 799 7.55 24.98 3.42
C ALA A 799 8.14 23.67 3.99
N TRP A 800 7.29 22.70 4.34
CA TRP A 800 7.71 21.39 4.84
C TRP A 800 8.54 20.59 3.83
N GLU A 801 8.19 20.69 2.55
CA GLU A 801 8.92 20.03 1.47
C GLU A 801 10.32 20.65 1.26
N ALA A 802 10.42 21.97 1.35
CA ALA A 802 11.69 22.69 1.26
C ALA A 802 12.65 22.34 2.42
N GLU A 803 12.12 22.01 3.59
CA GLU A 803 12.91 21.82 4.82
C GLU A 803 13.23 20.35 5.16
N GLN A 804 13.11 19.43 4.20
CA GLN A 804 13.34 17.99 4.44
C GLN A 804 14.69 17.71 5.14
N ALA A 805 15.78 18.33 4.68
CA ALA A 805 17.10 18.11 5.26
C ALA A 805 17.18 18.53 6.74
N ARG A 806 16.56 19.67 7.08
CA ARG A 806 16.51 20.15 8.47
C ARG A 806 15.63 19.27 9.35
N VAL A 807 14.48 18.81 8.84
CA VAL A 807 13.62 17.84 9.53
C VAL A 807 14.40 16.58 9.90
N LEU A 808 15.18 16.02 8.98
CA LEU A 808 16.01 14.84 9.26
C LEU A 808 17.12 15.16 10.28
N SER A 809 17.71 16.35 10.24
CA SER A 809 18.75 16.79 11.20
C SER A 809 18.23 16.96 12.64
N LEU A 810 16.93 17.26 12.81
CA LEU A 810 16.25 17.29 14.13
C LEU A 810 15.99 15.88 14.70
N GLY A 811 16.32 14.81 13.97
CA GLY A 811 16.17 13.43 14.42
C GLY A 811 14.90 12.72 13.94
N TYR A 812 14.05 13.36 13.13
CA TYR A 812 12.88 12.70 12.56
C TYR A 812 13.26 11.79 11.38
N SER A 813 12.50 10.70 11.23
CA SER A 813 12.69 9.78 10.10
C SER A 813 12.08 10.31 8.79
N LEU A 814 12.55 9.81 7.64
CA LEU A 814 11.90 10.09 6.35
C LEU A 814 10.43 9.65 6.32
N ARG A 815 10.08 8.58 7.05
CA ARG A 815 8.69 8.13 7.22
C ARG A 815 7.84 9.19 7.92
N PHE A 816 8.38 9.85 8.95
CA PHE A 816 7.73 10.96 9.63
C PHE A 816 7.59 12.19 8.72
N TRP A 817 8.63 12.52 7.93
CA TRP A 817 8.53 13.60 6.95
C TRP A 817 7.43 13.33 5.91
N ARG A 818 7.33 12.10 5.40
CA ARG A 818 6.24 11.67 4.50
C ARG A 818 4.88 11.74 5.16
N LYS A 819 4.76 11.40 6.45
CA LYS A 819 3.51 11.50 7.22
C LYS A 819 2.91 12.90 7.15
N TYR A 820 3.70 13.93 7.45
CA TYR A 820 3.24 15.33 7.42
C TYR A 820 2.97 15.82 6.00
N ARG A 821 3.81 15.44 5.03
CA ARG A 821 3.54 15.73 3.61
C ARG A 821 2.21 15.17 3.13
N PHE A 822 1.87 13.94 3.51
CA PHE A 822 0.60 13.30 3.18
C PHE A 822 -0.57 13.96 3.91
N TYR A 823 -0.41 14.24 5.20
CA TYR A 823 -1.38 14.96 6.01
C TYR A 823 -1.79 16.29 5.38
N PHE A 824 -0.82 17.15 5.03
CA PHE A 824 -1.13 18.44 4.43
C PHE A 824 -1.83 18.30 3.07
N ALA A 825 -1.37 17.38 2.20
CA ALA A 825 -2.00 17.16 0.91
C ALA A 825 -3.43 16.60 1.02
N LEU A 826 -3.67 15.69 1.97
CA LEU A 826 -4.99 15.11 2.21
C LEU A 826 -5.97 16.17 2.68
N CYS A 827 -5.59 16.96 3.69
CA CYS A 827 -6.44 18.02 4.22
C CYS A 827 -6.64 19.16 3.23
N GLU A 828 -5.61 19.53 2.46
CA GLU A 828 -5.71 20.54 1.39
C GLU A 828 -6.84 20.16 0.42
N ALA A 829 -6.80 18.94 -0.10
CA ALA A 829 -7.81 18.43 -1.02
C ALA A 829 -9.19 18.31 -0.35
N ALA A 830 -9.24 17.92 0.92
CA ALA A 830 -10.51 17.78 1.65
C ALA A 830 -11.23 19.12 1.82
N PHE A 831 -10.52 20.20 2.15
CA PHE A 831 -11.10 21.54 2.23
C PHE A 831 -11.47 22.08 0.84
N GLU A 832 -10.61 21.89 -0.16
CA GLU A 832 -10.85 22.37 -1.53
C GLU A 832 -12.10 21.72 -2.16
N ALA A 833 -12.31 20.43 -1.89
CA ALA A 833 -13.49 19.69 -2.33
C ALA A 833 -14.74 19.94 -1.46
N LYS A 834 -14.65 20.78 -0.41
CA LYS A 834 -15.68 20.93 0.63
C LYS A 834 -16.10 19.59 1.22
N PHE A 835 -15.16 18.65 1.28
CA PHE A 835 -15.32 17.41 2.01
C PHE A 835 -15.38 17.72 3.50
N ILE A 836 -14.60 18.69 3.98
CA ILE A 836 -14.73 19.29 5.31
C ILE A 836 -14.77 20.81 5.17
N HIS A 837 -15.30 21.49 6.18
CA HIS A 837 -15.43 22.95 6.22
C HIS A 837 -14.68 23.54 7.41
N ASN A 838 -14.43 24.86 7.40
CA ASN A 838 -13.95 25.57 8.57
C ASN A 838 -14.79 26.82 8.76
N TYR A 839 -15.46 26.95 9.90
CA TYR A 839 -16.44 28.01 10.14
C TYR A 839 -16.00 28.95 11.24
N HIS A 840 -16.26 30.25 11.08
CA HIS A 840 -16.37 31.20 12.18
C HIS A 840 -17.84 31.29 12.63
N VAL A 841 -18.15 30.74 13.80
CA VAL A 841 -19.50 30.71 14.37
C VAL A 841 -19.58 31.66 15.56
N THR A 842 -20.51 32.63 15.48
CA THR A 842 -20.80 33.56 16.56
C THR A 842 -21.99 33.05 17.37
N TRP A 843 -21.81 32.99 18.69
CA TRP A 843 -22.81 32.62 19.67
C TRP A 843 -23.06 33.77 20.63
N VAL A 844 -24.31 34.01 21.00
CA VAL A 844 -24.69 35.02 21.98
C VAL A 844 -25.45 34.36 23.13
N LYS A 845 -25.12 34.74 24.36
CA LYS A 845 -25.84 34.30 25.55
C LYS A 845 -27.08 35.18 25.73
N GLY A 846 -28.27 34.64 25.44
CA GLY A 846 -29.53 35.38 25.55
C GLY A 846 -29.86 35.77 27.00
N PRO A 847 -30.72 36.79 27.22
CA PRO A 847 -31.31 37.03 28.53
C PRO A 847 -32.17 35.83 28.90
N VAL A 848 -32.03 35.33 30.13
CA VAL A 848 -32.77 34.16 30.61
C VAL A 848 -34.25 34.55 30.76
N THR A 849 -35.07 34.37 29.72
CA THR A 849 -36.51 34.22 29.88
C THR A 849 -36.80 32.78 30.25
N ALA A 850 -36.96 32.55 31.55
CA ALA A 850 -37.42 31.29 32.08
C ALA A 850 -38.90 31.09 31.71
N THR A 851 -39.16 30.38 30.61
CA THR A 851 -40.37 29.58 30.41
C THR A 851 -40.14 28.69 29.20
N LEU A 852 -39.92 27.40 29.41
CA LEU A 852 -40.24 26.39 28.41
C LEU A 852 -40.98 25.25 29.11
N ASP A 853 -42.27 25.16 28.76
CA ASP A 853 -43.19 24.10 29.09
C ASP A 853 -42.55 22.73 28.87
N THR A 854 -42.59 21.91 29.91
CA THR A 854 -42.28 20.49 29.88
C THR A 854 -43.44 19.73 29.24
N THR A 855 -43.69 19.90 27.94
CA THR A 855 -44.62 19.05 27.17
C THR A 855 -44.14 18.81 25.74
N SER A 856 -42.91 18.31 25.57
CA SER A 856 -42.57 17.60 24.33
C SER A 856 -42.89 16.12 24.51
N ALA A 857 -43.94 15.69 23.82
CA ALA A 857 -44.37 14.30 23.68
C ALA A 857 -43.21 13.33 23.42
N PRO A 858 -43.30 12.07 23.87
CA PRO A 858 -42.30 11.07 23.50
C PRO A 858 -42.33 10.89 21.98
N HIS A 859 -41.24 11.28 21.30
CA HIS A 859 -41.05 10.89 19.91
C HIS A 859 -41.12 9.36 19.80
N PRO A 860 -41.75 8.85 18.74
CA PRO A 860 -41.97 7.42 18.58
C PRO A 860 -40.62 6.72 18.60
N ARG A 861 -40.47 5.73 19.48
CA ARG A 861 -39.41 4.74 19.36
C ARG A 861 -39.40 4.29 17.91
N ALA A 862 -38.28 4.48 17.23
CA ALA A 862 -38.03 3.86 15.95
C ALA A 862 -38.06 2.34 16.17
N ASP A 863 -39.26 1.76 16.07
CA ASP A 863 -39.42 0.38 15.67
C ASP A 863 -39.00 0.34 14.20
N ARG A 864 -37.70 0.15 13.99
CA ARG A 864 -37.18 -0.30 12.72
C ARG A 864 -36.52 -1.63 12.96
N SER A 865 -37.08 -2.62 12.29
CA SER A 865 -36.50 -3.88 11.89
C SER A 865 -35.14 -3.69 11.19
N GLN A 866 -34.14 -3.17 11.91
CA GLN A 866 -32.76 -3.25 11.46
C GLN A 866 -32.29 -4.67 11.74
N SER A 867 -32.03 -5.40 10.65
CA SER A 867 -31.24 -6.62 10.69
C SER A 867 -29.87 -6.27 11.25
N ASP A 868 -29.52 -6.87 12.38
CA ASP A 868 -28.19 -6.79 12.95
C ASP A 868 -27.19 -7.41 11.93
N PRO A 869 -26.22 -6.65 11.42
CA PRO A 869 -25.29 -7.11 10.40
C PRO A 869 -24.30 -8.16 10.92
N ILE A 870 -24.02 -8.19 12.23
CA ILE A 870 -23.26 -9.29 12.84
C ILE A 870 -24.09 -10.58 12.77
N LEU A 871 -25.39 -10.46 13.01
CA LEU A 871 -26.39 -11.52 12.86
C LEU A 871 -26.46 -12.03 11.40
N GLN A 872 -26.45 -11.14 10.41
CA GLN A 872 -26.46 -11.54 8.99
C GLN A 872 -25.14 -12.19 8.58
N VAL A 873 -24.00 -11.72 9.08
CA VAL A 873 -22.69 -12.32 8.80
C VAL A 873 -22.57 -13.69 9.46
N LEU A 874 -23.00 -13.86 10.71
CA LEU A 874 -22.97 -15.17 11.37
C LEU A 874 -23.94 -16.17 10.72
N LEU A 875 -25.13 -15.74 10.29
CA LEU A 875 -26.07 -16.57 9.51
C LEU A 875 -25.54 -16.87 8.11
N ALA A 876 -24.95 -15.89 7.42
CA ALA A 876 -24.34 -16.10 6.11
C ALA A 876 -23.14 -17.03 6.20
N VAL A 877 -22.28 -16.89 7.22
CA VAL A 877 -21.17 -17.82 7.50
C VAL A 877 -21.71 -19.20 7.87
N TYR A 878 -22.77 -19.29 8.67
CA TYR A 878 -23.42 -20.57 9.00
C TYR A 878 -23.98 -21.26 7.76
N PHE A 879 -24.80 -20.58 6.95
CA PHE A 879 -25.40 -21.13 5.73
C PHE A 879 -24.36 -21.37 4.63
N PHE A 880 -23.32 -20.54 4.53
CA PHE A 880 -22.21 -20.73 3.61
C PHE A 880 -21.37 -21.94 4.01
N LEU A 881 -20.96 -22.06 5.28
CA LEU A 881 -20.27 -23.25 5.78
C LEU A 881 -21.15 -24.49 5.60
N ALA A 882 -22.42 -24.42 5.97
CA ALA A 882 -23.39 -25.50 5.74
C ALA A 882 -23.48 -25.88 4.26
N GLY A 883 -23.62 -24.92 3.35
CA GLY A 883 -23.72 -25.17 1.90
C GLY A 883 -22.43 -25.70 1.28
N VAL A 884 -21.28 -25.13 1.63
CA VAL A 884 -19.95 -25.59 1.19
C VAL A 884 -19.68 -27.00 1.67
N LEU A 885 -20.03 -27.32 2.92
CA LEU A 885 -19.85 -28.65 3.49
C LEU A 885 -20.82 -29.66 2.86
N VAL A 886 -22.11 -29.32 2.73
CA VAL A 886 -23.16 -30.19 2.13
C VAL A 886 -22.86 -30.55 0.67
N SER A 887 -22.19 -29.69 -0.10
CA SER A 887 -21.82 -29.96 -1.50
C SER A 887 -20.89 -31.19 -1.69
N ARG A 888 -20.31 -31.73 -0.62
CA ARG A 888 -19.31 -32.81 -0.68
C ARG A 888 -19.71 -34.14 -0.03
N SER A 889 -20.78 -34.19 0.78
CA SER A 889 -21.27 -35.46 1.36
C SER A 889 -22.79 -35.41 1.63
N PRO A 890 -23.58 -36.41 1.18
CA PRO A 890 -25.04 -36.43 1.35
C PRO A 890 -25.49 -36.57 2.80
N LEU A 891 -24.66 -37.12 3.70
CA LEU A 891 -24.97 -37.21 5.13
C LEU A 891 -25.01 -35.84 5.82
N LEU A 892 -24.39 -34.82 5.22
CA LEU A 892 -24.32 -33.48 5.81
C LEU A 892 -25.64 -32.71 5.72
N TRP A 893 -26.63 -33.18 4.93
CA TRP A 893 -28.02 -32.68 4.96
C TRP A 893 -28.71 -32.89 6.30
N ILE A 894 -28.22 -33.82 7.13
CA ILE A 894 -28.73 -34.04 8.48
C ILE A 894 -28.57 -32.77 9.34
N MET A 895 -27.57 -31.94 9.07
CA MET A 895 -27.31 -30.72 9.85
C MET A 895 -28.44 -29.69 9.75
N PRO A 896 -28.84 -29.16 8.57
CA PRO A 896 -29.97 -28.25 8.46
C PRO A 896 -31.31 -28.90 8.86
N LEU A 897 -31.49 -30.20 8.62
CA LEU A 897 -32.69 -30.94 9.05
C LEU A 897 -32.80 -31.02 10.58
N ALA A 898 -31.68 -31.28 11.28
CA ALA A 898 -31.64 -31.29 12.73
C ALA A 898 -31.91 -29.89 13.31
N SER A 899 -31.36 -28.82 12.72
CA SER A 899 -31.68 -27.44 13.13
C SER A 899 -33.17 -27.14 12.99
N ALA A 900 -33.77 -27.52 11.86
CA ALA A 900 -35.21 -27.33 11.60
C ALA A 900 -36.08 -28.15 12.56
N ALA A 901 -35.70 -29.40 12.84
CA ALA A 901 -36.40 -30.25 13.82
C ALA A 901 -36.35 -29.66 15.23
N CYS A 902 -35.21 -29.14 15.68
CA CYS A 902 -35.10 -28.45 16.97
C CYS A 902 -35.95 -27.18 17.04
N ALA A 903 -36.02 -26.40 15.95
CA ALA A 903 -36.88 -25.21 15.87
C ALA A 903 -38.37 -25.57 15.95
N ALA A 904 -38.81 -26.60 15.21
CA ALA A 904 -40.18 -27.11 15.25
C ALA A 904 -40.55 -27.64 16.64
N LEU A 905 -39.65 -28.41 17.26
CA LEU A 905 -39.85 -28.93 18.61
C LEU A 905 -39.93 -27.80 19.64
N THR A 906 -39.10 -26.76 19.51
CA THR A 906 -39.12 -25.59 20.42
C THR A 906 -40.43 -24.82 20.28
N PHE A 907 -40.93 -24.66 19.05
CA PHE A 907 -42.23 -24.05 18.80
C PHE A 907 -43.38 -24.88 19.43
N ALA A 908 -43.36 -26.21 19.27
CA ALA A 908 -44.35 -27.11 19.86
C ALA A 908 -44.31 -27.06 21.40
N VAL A 909 -43.11 -27.11 21.99
CA VAL A 909 -42.89 -27.01 23.45
C VAL A 909 -43.36 -25.65 23.96
N SER A 910 -42.99 -24.54 23.30
CA SER A 910 -43.41 -23.19 23.68
C SER A 910 -44.94 -23.05 23.63
N THR A 911 -45.58 -23.54 22.57
CA THR A 911 -47.04 -23.51 22.41
C THR A 911 -47.74 -24.32 23.51
N THR A 912 -47.23 -25.52 23.79
CA THR A 912 -47.78 -26.40 24.84
C THR A 912 -47.62 -25.78 26.22
N LEU A 913 -46.43 -25.28 26.56
CA LEU A 913 -46.17 -24.61 27.83
C LEU A 913 -47.00 -23.33 27.97
N HIS A 914 -47.18 -22.57 26.90
CA HIS A 914 -48.01 -21.38 26.92
C HIS A 914 -49.48 -21.69 27.21
N ARG A 915 -49.99 -22.84 26.73
CA ARG A 915 -51.34 -23.32 27.01
C ARG A 915 -51.49 -23.86 28.45
N PHE A 916 -50.54 -24.68 28.91
CA PHE A 916 -50.74 -25.50 30.12
C PHE A 916 -49.92 -25.06 31.35
N SER A 917 -48.89 -24.21 31.22
CA SER A 917 -48.06 -23.78 32.35
C SER A 917 -48.30 -22.31 32.71
N ALA A 918 -48.95 -22.10 33.87
CA ALA A 918 -49.16 -20.76 34.42
C ALA A 918 -47.82 -20.08 34.75
N THR A 919 -46.83 -20.83 35.22
CA THR A 919 -45.48 -20.33 35.52
C THR A 919 -44.78 -19.85 34.24
N TYR A 920 -44.90 -20.58 33.13
CA TYR A 920 -44.32 -20.20 31.84
C TYR A 920 -44.90 -18.88 31.32
N ARG A 921 -46.21 -18.67 31.48
CA ARG A 921 -46.86 -17.41 31.07
C ARG A 921 -46.39 -16.19 31.86
N ARG A 922 -45.93 -16.37 33.11
CA ARG A 922 -45.46 -15.28 33.98
C ARG A 922 -44.01 -14.87 33.71
N LEU A 923 -43.24 -15.64 32.94
CA LEU A 923 -41.86 -15.26 32.61
C LEU A 923 -41.79 -14.11 31.59
N PRO A 924 -40.77 -13.22 31.70
CA PRO A 924 -40.40 -12.27 30.65
C PRO A 924 -40.17 -12.98 29.31
N ARG A 925 -40.23 -12.23 28.20
CA ARG A 925 -40.03 -12.77 26.83
C ARG A 925 -38.76 -13.63 26.74
N ASP A 926 -37.66 -13.11 27.27
CA ASP A 926 -36.37 -13.80 27.27
C ASP A 926 -36.40 -15.07 28.11
N GLY A 927 -37.05 -15.02 29.28
CA GLY A 927 -37.26 -16.18 30.14
C GLY A 927 -38.07 -17.29 29.46
N ARG A 928 -39.11 -16.95 28.70
CA ARG A 928 -39.92 -17.91 27.92
C ARG A 928 -39.13 -18.56 26.79
N SER A 929 -38.29 -17.79 26.11
CA SER A 929 -37.38 -18.29 25.07
C SER A 929 -36.34 -19.24 25.65
N TRP A 930 -35.69 -18.87 26.75
CA TRP A 930 -34.77 -19.76 27.47
C TRP A 930 -35.46 -21.05 27.90
N TRP A 931 -36.64 -20.96 28.51
CA TRP A 931 -37.32 -22.11 29.09
C TRP A 931 -37.72 -23.16 28.03
N SER A 932 -38.26 -22.72 26.89
CA SER A 932 -38.62 -23.61 25.78
C SER A 932 -37.39 -24.22 25.08
N THR A 933 -36.34 -23.43 24.86
CA THR A 933 -35.10 -23.89 24.23
C THR A 933 -34.32 -24.86 25.13
N ASP A 934 -34.30 -24.62 26.44
CA ASP A 934 -33.62 -25.46 27.43
C ASP A 934 -34.30 -26.83 27.59
N ILE A 935 -35.64 -26.91 27.45
CA ILE A 935 -36.34 -28.21 27.43
C ILE A 935 -35.96 -29.03 26.20
N VAL A 936 -35.87 -28.39 25.03
CA VAL A 936 -35.39 -29.04 23.81
C VAL A 936 -33.93 -29.48 23.94
N HIS A 937 -33.10 -28.68 24.62
CA HIS A 937 -31.72 -29.05 24.95
C HIS A 937 -31.68 -30.33 25.81
N VAL A 938 -32.49 -30.43 26.87
CA VAL A 938 -32.57 -31.64 27.71
C VAL A 938 -32.95 -32.88 26.90
N LEU A 939 -33.96 -32.76 26.02
CA LEU A 939 -34.38 -33.86 25.16
C LEU A 939 -33.27 -34.29 24.19
N TYR A 940 -32.64 -33.32 23.53
CA TYR A 940 -31.50 -33.55 22.65
C TYR A 940 -30.35 -34.27 23.38
N SER A 941 -29.89 -33.71 24.51
CA SER A 941 -28.76 -34.23 25.28
C SER A 941 -29.04 -35.64 25.81
N GLY A 942 -30.26 -35.91 26.28
CA GLY A 942 -30.67 -37.24 26.72
C GLY A 942 -30.64 -38.28 25.60
N CYS A 943 -31.23 -37.95 24.44
CA CYS A 943 -31.23 -38.84 23.28
C CYS A 943 -29.81 -39.08 22.74
N MET A 944 -29.01 -38.02 22.59
CA MET A 944 -27.64 -38.13 22.09
C MET A 944 -26.75 -38.95 23.02
N PHE A 945 -26.90 -38.77 24.34
CA PHE A 945 -26.17 -39.58 25.30
C PHE A 945 -26.50 -41.07 25.17
N VAL A 946 -27.78 -41.43 25.11
CA VAL A 946 -28.19 -42.85 25.00
C VAL A 946 -27.63 -43.49 23.73
N VAL A 947 -27.72 -42.80 22.59
CA VAL A 947 -27.22 -43.31 21.31
C VAL A 947 -25.69 -43.37 21.29
N ALA A 948 -25.00 -42.35 21.80
CA ALA A 948 -23.54 -42.33 21.89
C ALA A 948 -23.01 -43.40 22.86
N ALA A 949 -23.67 -43.59 24.02
CA ALA A 949 -23.32 -44.62 24.99
C ALA A 949 -23.50 -46.03 24.40
N GLY A 950 -24.64 -46.30 23.75
CA GLY A 950 -24.85 -47.58 23.06
C GLY A 950 -23.82 -47.85 21.96
N TYR A 951 -23.42 -46.81 21.22
CA TYR A 951 -22.36 -46.92 20.21
C TYR A 951 -20.99 -47.22 20.83
N VAL A 952 -20.58 -46.49 21.87
CA VAL A 952 -19.28 -46.70 22.52
C VAL A 952 -19.21 -48.04 23.25
N ILE A 953 -20.32 -48.51 23.84
CA ILE A 953 -20.39 -49.85 24.46
C ILE A 953 -20.22 -50.94 23.39
N SER A 954 -20.84 -50.77 22.22
CA SER A 954 -20.72 -51.75 21.12
C SER A 954 -19.41 -51.64 20.32
N GLN A 955 -18.72 -50.50 20.38
CA GLN A 955 -17.44 -50.23 19.71
C GLN A 955 -16.49 -49.44 20.62
N PRO A 956 -15.87 -50.07 21.64
CA PRO A 956 -14.99 -49.37 22.59
C PRO A 956 -13.75 -48.74 21.95
N SER A 957 -13.30 -49.30 20.82
CA SER A 957 -12.17 -48.79 20.04
C SER A 957 -12.42 -47.40 19.45
N ALA A 958 -13.67 -46.94 19.37
CA ALA A 958 -14.01 -45.60 18.91
C ALA A 958 -13.47 -44.46 19.81
N LEU A 959 -12.94 -44.77 21.00
CA LEU A 959 -12.27 -43.83 21.91
C LEU A 959 -10.75 -43.70 21.65
N ASP A 960 -10.16 -44.51 20.77
CA ASP A 960 -8.73 -44.47 20.42
C ASP A 960 -8.45 -43.39 19.35
N ILE A 961 -7.48 -42.49 19.60
CA ILE A 961 -7.09 -41.40 18.67
C ILE A 961 -6.64 -41.91 17.29
N HIS A 962 -6.20 -43.17 17.21
CA HIS A 962 -5.80 -43.82 15.96
C HIS A 962 -6.93 -44.59 15.28
N TRP A 963 -8.13 -44.59 15.84
CA TRP A 963 -9.25 -45.37 15.33
C TRP A 963 -9.72 -44.87 13.96
N VAL A 964 -9.84 -45.83 13.03
CA VAL A 964 -10.40 -45.62 11.70
C VAL A 964 -11.65 -46.48 11.58
N ALA A 965 -12.76 -45.87 11.13
CA ALA A 965 -14.03 -46.58 11.00
C ALA A 965 -13.92 -47.75 9.99
N PRO A 966 -14.38 -48.97 10.33
CA PRO A 966 -14.39 -50.09 9.41
C PRO A 966 -15.39 -49.84 8.26
N PRO A 967 -15.10 -50.25 7.01
CA PRO A 967 -15.99 -50.02 5.88
C PRO A 967 -17.35 -50.72 6.06
N GLY A 968 -18.46 -50.00 5.86
CA GLY A 968 -19.84 -50.52 5.97
C GLY A 968 -20.87 -49.51 6.52
N PRO A 969 -22.16 -49.87 6.66
CA PRO A 969 -23.21 -48.97 7.15
C PRO A 969 -22.93 -48.40 8.55
N ALA A 970 -22.29 -49.19 9.42
CA ALA A 970 -21.89 -48.80 10.77
C ALA A 970 -20.86 -47.64 10.80
N SER A 971 -20.12 -47.41 9.71
CA SER A 971 -19.19 -46.27 9.57
C SER A 971 -19.87 -44.92 9.43
N ARG A 972 -21.17 -44.90 9.05
CA ARG A 972 -21.92 -43.67 8.80
C ARG A 972 -22.58 -43.10 10.06
N LEU A 973 -22.78 -43.93 11.08
CA LEU A 973 -23.47 -43.54 12.32
C LEU A 973 -22.74 -42.43 13.10
N PRO A 974 -21.40 -42.50 13.33
CA PRO A 974 -20.68 -41.39 13.95
C PRO A 974 -20.84 -40.09 13.18
N THR A 975 -20.67 -40.15 11.85
CA THR A 975 -20.84 -38.98 10.97
C THR A 975 -22.26 -38.39 11.05
N ALA A 976 -23.30 -39.23 11.10
CA ALA A 976 -24.67 -38.78 11.28
C ALA A 976 -24.89 -38.10 12.63
N LEU A 977 -24.37 -38.67 13.73
CA LEU A 977 -24.47 -38.09 15.07
C LEU A 977 -23.77 -36.72 15.17
N ILE A 978 -22.62 -36.55 14.52
CA ILE A 978 -21.93 -35.26 14.42
C ILE A 978 -22.82 -34.23 13.72
N CYS A 979 -23.46 -34.62 12.61
CA CYS A 979 -24.31 -33.71 11.84
C CYS A 979 -25.53 -33.28 12.66
N VAL A 980 -26.15 -34.20 13.41
CA VAL A 980 -27.25 -33.87 14.33
C VAL A 980 -26.79 -32.89 15.40
N ALA A 981 -25.59 -33.09 15.98
CA ALA A 981 -25.02 -32.20 16.99
C ALA A 981 -24.67 -30.81 16.44
N ALA A 982 -24.02 -30.74 15.29
CA ALA A 982 -23.73 -29.49 14.60
C ALA A 982 -25.04 -28.73 14.27
N GLY A 983 -26.09 -29.44 13.86
CA GLY A 983 -27.40 -28.86 13.59
C GLY A 983 -28.07 -28.30 14.86
N PHE A 984 -27.93 -29.01 15.99
CA PHE A 984 -28.38 -28.51 17.29
C PHE A 984 -27.60 -27.26 17.74
N PHE A 985 -26.28 -27.21 17.58
CA PHE A 985 -25.48 -26.02 17.91
C PHE A 985 -25.82 -24.84 17.02
N GLY A 986 -26.04 -25.08 15.73
CA GLY A 986 -26.56 -24.09 14.79
C GLY A 986 -27.92 -23.54 15.22
N PHE A 987 -28.80 -24.40 15.72
CA PHE A 987 -30.08 -24.00 16.31
C PHE A 987 -29.90 -23.17 17.58
N GLN A 988 -29.01 -23.55 18.51
CA GLN A 988 -28.73 -22.77 19.72
C GLN A 988 -28.14 -21.39 19.40
N LEU A 989 -27.25 -21.30 18.41
CA LEU A 989 -26.76 -20.02 17.90
C LEU A 989 -27.91 -19.20 17.32
N TRP A 990 -28.77 -19.82 16.52
CA TRP A 990 -29.95 -19.15 15.97
C TRP A 990 -30.90 -18.64 17.06
N THR A 991 -31.20 -19.41 18.12
CA THR A 991 -32.11 -18.97 19.19
C THR A 991 -31.54 -17.82 20.02
N LEU A 992 -30.26 -17.90 20.40
CA LEU A 992 -29.54 -16.82 21.10
C LEU A 992 -29.61 -15.52 20.33
N VAL A 993 -29.56 -15.63 19.01
CA VAL A 993 -29.49 -14.51 18.08
C VAL A 993 -30.89 -13.98 17.73
N HIS A 994 -31.84 -14.86 17.37
CA HIS A 994 -33.23 -14.53 17.04
C HIS A 994 -33.94 -13.83 18.21
N HIS A 995 -33.69 -14.28 19.44
CA HIS A 995 -34.26 -13.69 20.64
C HIS A 995 -33.40 -12.55 21.24
N ARG A 996 -32.30 -12.14 20.58
CA ARG A 996 -31.36 -11.11 21.06
C ARG A 996 -30.77 -11.37 22.45
N LEU A 997 -30.71 -12.64 22.86
CA LEU A 997 -30.22 -13.08 24.17
C LEU A 997 -28.69 -13.00 24.29
N TYR A 998 -27.98 -12.86 23.16
CA TYR A 998 -26.52 -12.77 23.10
C TYR A 998 -25.90 -11.60 23.88
N ARG A 999 -26.66 -10.50 24.10
CA ARG A 999 -26.18 -9.35 24.89
C ARG A 999 -25.84 -9.69 26.34
N HIS A 1000 -26.40 -10.79 26.87
CA HIS A 1000 -26.16 -11.29 28.21
C HIS A 1000 -25.52 -12.70 28.21
N ALA A 1001 -25.19 -13.24 27.04
CA ALA A 1001 -24.80 -14.64 26.83
C ALA A 1001 -23.59 -14.81 25.88
N TYR A 1002 -22.71 -13.81 25.79
CA TYR A 1002 -21.52 -13.84 24.93
C TYR A 1002 -20.64 -15.09 25.11
N PRO A 1003 -20.43 -15.63 26.33
CA PRO A 1003 -19.69 -16.88 26.52
C PRO A 1003 -20.36 -18.09 25.84
N MET A 1004 -21.70 -18.17 25.82
CA MET A 1004 -22.42 -19.24 25.13
C MET A 1004 -22.32 -19.12 23.61
N LEU A 1005 -22.34 -17.89 23.08
CA LEU A 1005 -22.17 -17.63 21.66
C LEU A 1005 -20.79 -18.11 21.16
N ILE A 1006 -19.71 -17.75 21.88
CA ILE A 1006 -18.36 -18.23 21.59
C ILE A 1006 -18.31 -19.76 21.66
N HIS A 1007 -18.88 -20.33 22.72
CA HIS A 1007 -18.87 -21.78 22.95
C HIS A 1007 -19.51 -22.57 21.80
N PHE A 1008 -20.74 -22.23 21.41
CA PHE A 1008 -21.43 -22.94 20.34
C PHE A 1008 -20.82 -22.67 18.95
N THR A 1009 -20.21 -21.51 18.73
CA THR A 1009 -19.49 -21.21 17.46
C THR A 1009 -18.24 -22.07 17.31
N ILE A 1010 -17.45 -22.20 18.38
CA ILE A 1010 -16.28 -23.07 18.40
C ILE A 1010 -16.71 -24.53 18.18
N LEU A 1011 -17.71 -25.01 18.93
CA LEU A 1011 -18.22 -26.38 18.77
C LEU A 1011 -18.74 -26.67 17.36
N LEU A 1012 -19.47 -25.72 16.75
CA LEU A 1012 -19.96 -25.85 15.39
C LEU A 1012 -18.80 -25.98 14.38
N GLY A 1013 -17.82 -25.08 14.42
CA GLY A 1013 -16.67 -25.12 13.51
C GLY A 1013 -15.87 -26.42 13.63
N LEU A 1014 -15.75 -26.94 14.86
CA LEU A 1014 -15.06 -28.19 15.13
C LEU A 1014 -15.81 -29.40 14.60
N PHE A 1015 -17.09 -29.56 14.94
CA PHE A 1015 -17.92 -30.67 14.51
C PHE A 1015 -18.10 -30.68 12.98
N ALA A 1016 -18.21 -29.49 12.37
CA ALA A 1016 -18.20 -29.34 10.93
C ALA A 1016 -16.88 -29.81 10.29
N SER A 1017 -15.73 -29.42 10.87
CA SER A 1017 -14.41 -29.79 10.36
C SER A 1017 -14.11 -31.28 10.48
N THR A 1018 -14.57 -31.94 11.56
CA THR A 1018 -14.38 -33.37 11.80
C THR A 1018 -15.31 -34.21 10.93
N ALA A 1019 -16.56 -33.78 10.73
CA ALA A 1019 -17.50 -34.41 9.78
C ALA A 1019 -16.98 -34.36 8.33
N TYR A 1020 -16.28 -33.28 7.95
CA TYR A 1020 -15.76 -33.11 6.59
C TYR A 1020 -14.68 -34.13 6.20
N LYS A 1021 -13.88 -34.61 7.16
CA LYS A 1021 -12.74 -35.51 6.91
C LYS A 1021 -12.87 -36.92 7.49
N ASN A 1022 -13.96 -37.22 8.19
CA ASN A 1022 -14.21 -38.52 8.83
C ASN A 1022 -13.08 -38.97 9.78
N SER A 1023 -12.43 -38.04 10.46
CA SER A 1023 -11.15 -38.28 11.15
C SER A 1023 -11.11 -37.74 12.59
N GLY A 1024 -12.20 -37.88 13.35
CA GLY A 1024 -12.30 -37.32 14.72
C GLY A 1024 -13.20 -38.09 15.69
N ALA A 1025 -13.55 -39.35 15.43
CA ALA A 1025 -14.48 -40.15 16.24
C ALA A 1025 -14.21 -40.16 17.77
N PRO A 1026 -12.97 -40.12 18.26
CA PRO A 1026 -12.68 -40.13 19.71
C PRO A 1026 -13.00 -38.82 20.44
N LEU A 1027 -12.71 -37.66 19.83
CA LEU A 1027 -13.16 -36.35 20.34
C LEU A 1027 -14.68 -36.30 20.40
N LEU A 1028 -15.35 -36.98 19.46
CA LEU A 1028 -16.79 -36.98 19.30
C LEU A 1028 -17.48 -37.91 20.29
N ALA A 1029 -16.95 -39.11 20.51
CA ALA A 1029 -17.41 -40.02 21.54
C ALA A 1029 -17.29 -39.38 22.92
N THR A 1030 -16.14 -38.77 23.24
CA THR A 1030 -15.92 -38.08 24.51
C THR A 1030 -16.83 -36.87 24.70
N THR A 1031 -17.06 -36.06 23.65
CA THR A 1031 -17.96 -34.89 23.75
C THR A 1031 -19.43 -35.30 23.86
N LEU A 1032 -19.91 -36.27 23.06
CA LEU A 1032 -21.31 -36.71 23.07
C LEU A 1032 -21.69 -37.52 24.32
N LEU A 1033 -20.76 -38.32 24.87
CA LEU A 1033 -20.97 -38.97 26.17
C LEU A 1033 -21.14 -37.96 27.31
N SER A 1034 -20.61 -36.75 27.12
CA SER A 1034 -20.68 -35.67 28.10
C SER A 1034 -22.02 -34.94 28.14
N GLU A 1035 -22.92 -35.21 27.18
CA GLU A 1035 -24.26 -34.63 27.12
C GLU A 1035 -25.13 -35.01 28.32
N ILE A 1036 -24.87 -36.13 28.99
CA ILE A 1036 -25.55 -36.46 30.25
C ILE A 1036 -25.33 -35.39 31.32
N SER A 1037 -24.17 -34.73 31.31
CA SER A 1037 -23.88 -33.60 32.20
C SER A 1037 -24.70 -32.36 31.82
N SER A 1038 -24.90 -32.12 30.51
CA SER A 1038 -25.77 -31.05 30.00
C SER A 1038 -27.21 -31.23 30.47
N VAL A 1039 -27.72 -32.47 30.52
CA VAL A 1039 -29.06 -32.77 31.08
C VAL A 1039 -29.21 -32.26 32.51
N PHE A 1040 -28.30 -32.63 33.41
CA PHE A 1040 -28.36 -32.19 34.81
C PHE A 1040 -28.10 -30.69 34.96
N PHE A 1041 -27.22 -30.10 34.15
CA PHE A 1041 -26.95 -28.66 34.16
C PHE A 1041 -28.20 -27.85 33.77
N VAL A 1042 -28.80 -28.20 32.64
CA VAL A 1042 -29.97 -27.50 32.09
C VAL A 1042 -31.21 -27.75 32.95
N LEU A 1043 -31.40 -28.95 33.49
CA LEU A 1043 -32.45 -29.21 34.49
C LEU A 1043 -32.29 -28.30 35.73
N GLY A 1044 -31.07 -28.08 36.22
CA GLY A 1044 -30.83 -27.14 37.31
C GLY A 1044 -31.25 -25.71 36.97
N LYS A 1045 -30.92 -25.24 35.75
CA LYS A 1045 -31.35 -23.93 35.22
C LYS A 1045 -32.87 -23.82 35.12
N LEU A 1046 -33.53 -24.86 34.58
CA LEU A 1046 -34.99 -24.95 34.49
C LEU A 1046 -35.66 -24.91 35.87
N GLN A 1047 -35.10 -25.60 36.86
CA GLN A 1047 -35.59 -25.58 38.23
C GLN A 1047 -35.43 -24.19 38.89
N ASN A 1048 -34.38 -23.45 38.55
CA ASN A 1048 -34.17 -22.08 39.03
C ASN A 1048 -35.20 -21.13 38.41
N LEU A 1049 -35.42 -21.21 37.09
CA LEU A 1049 -36.44 -20.42 36.38
C LEU A 1049 -37.86 -20.74 36.85
N ALA A 1050 -38.13 -21.98 37.26
CA ALA A 1050 -39.40 -22.41 37.82
C ALA A 1050 -39.63 -21.98 39.29
N GLY A 1051 -38.67 -21.32 39.94
CA GLY A 1051 -38.78 -20.88 41.33
C GLY A 1051 -38.88 -22.01 42.36
N MET A 1052 -38.39 -23.22 42.04
CA MET A 1052 -38.51 -24.38 42.94
C MET A 1052 -37.77 -24.16 44.27
N ALA A 1053 -38.34 -24.63 45.38
CA ALA A 1053 -37.72 -24.53 46.70
C ALA A 1053 -36.39 -25.31 46.78
N HIS A 1054 -35.38 -24.69 47.41
CA HIS A 1054 -34.03 -25.27 47.57
C HIS A 1054 -34.00 -26.62 48.30
N ALA A 1055 -35.00 -26.91 49.15
CA ALA A 1055 -35.08 -28.14 49.95
C ALA A 1055 -35.69 -29.35 49.21
N SER A 1056 -36.19 -29.16 47.98
CA SER A 1056 -36.84 -30.24 47.23
C SER A 1056 -35.91 -31.42 46.95
N ARG A 1057 -36.43 -32.66 47.12
CA ARG A 1057 -35.67 -33.89 46.83
C ARG A 1057 -35.14 -33.91 45.39
N LEU A 1058 -35.92 -33.36 44.45
CA LEU A 1058 -35.57 -33.28 43.04
C LEU A 1058 -34.38 -32.35 42.75
N ARG A 1059 -34.29 -31.18 43.42
CA ARG A 1059 -33.14 -30.27 43.25
C ARG A 1059 -31.86 -30.83 43.84
N ARG A 1060 -31.94 -31.58 44.95
CA ARG A 1060 -30.81 -32.35 45.49
C ARG A 1060 -30.34 -33.43 44.52
N ALA A 1061 -31.26 -34.20 43.95
CA ALA A 1061 -30.92 -35.23 42.96
C ALA A 1061 -30.23 -34.65 41.72
N VAL A 1062 -30.73 -33.51 41.19
CA VAL A 1062 -30.11 -32.83 40.04
C VAL A 1062 -28.70 -32.32 40.38
N ARG A 1063 -28.51 -31.74 41.57
CA ARG A 1063 -27.19 -31.27 42.02
C ARG A 1063 -26.19 -32.42 42.22
N THR A 1064 -26.62 -33.52 42.83
CA THR A 1064 -25.79 -34.72 42.94
C THR A 1064 -25.43 -35.25 41.55
N GLY A 1065 -26.39 -35.25 40.62
CA GLY A 1065 -26.14 -35.58 39.21
C GLY A 1065 -25.08 -34.68 38.58
N GLN A 1066 -25.10 -33.37 38.81
CA GLN A 1066 -24.06 -32.44 38.32
C GLN A 1066 -22.68 -32.75 38.91
N LEU A 1067 -22.59 -32.97 40.22
CA LEU A 1067 -21.33 -33.27 40.93
C LEU A 1067 -20.70 -34.61 40.50
N VAL A 1068 -21.52 -35.58 40.10
CA VAL A 1068 -21.06 -36.88 39.63
C VAL A 1068 -20.72 -36.85 38.14
N THR A 1069 -21.62 -36.31 37.30
CA THR A 1069 -21.47 -36.38 35.85
C THR A 1069 -20.41 -35.43 35.30
N ILE A 1070 -20.21 -34.24 35.87
CA ILE A 1070 -19.20 -33.28 35.36
C ILE A 1070 -17.78 -33.86 35.45
N PRO A 1071 -17.29 -34.38 36.60
CA PRO A 1071 -15.97 -35.01 36.65
C PRO A 1071 -15.85 -36.23 35.74
N LEU A 1072 -16.83 -37.15 35.81
CA LEU A 1072 -16.75 -38.46 35.16
C LEU A 1072 -16.92 -38.42 33.65
N THR A 1073 -17.72 -37.49 33.12
CA THR A 1073 -18.07 -37.46 31.69
C THR A 1073 -17.52 -36.25 30.96
N ARG A 1074 -17.21 -35.13 31.65
CA ARG A 1074 -16.61 -33.94 31.03
C ARG A 1074 -15.13 -33.80 31.35
N VAL A 1075 -14.75 -33.68 32.62
CA VAL A 1075 -13.37 -33.29 32.97
C VAL A 1075 -12.37 -34.40 32.67
N ILE A 1076 -12.56 -35.60 33.23
CA ILE A 1076 -11.59 -36.69 33.10
C ILE A 1076 -11.44 -37.14 31.64
N PRO A 1077 -12.52 -37.43 30.88
CA PRO A 1077 -12.38 -37.92 29.51
C PRO A 1077 -11.76 -36.91 28.54
N HIS A 1078 -12.06 -35.62 28.70
CA HIS A 1078 -11.49 -34.57 27.82
C HIS A 1078 -10.05 -34.23 28.17
N ALA A 1079 -9.63 -34.41 29.42
CA ALA A 1079 -8.22 -34.25 29.83
C ALA A 1079 -7.37 -35.40 29.26
N VAL A 1080 -7.88 -36.64 29.35
CA VAL A 1080 -7.25 -37.81 28.71
C VAL A 1080 -7.16 -37.60 27.20
N PHE A 1081 -8.23 -37.12 26.55
CA PHE A 1081 -8.20 -36.82 25.12
C PHE A 1081 -7.16 -35.76 24.75
N LEU A 1082 -7.07 -34.65 25.49
CA LEU A 1082 -6.07 -33.60 25.26
C LEU A 1082 -4.64 -34.14 25.39
N ALA A 1083 -4.39 -34.99 26.38
CA ALA A 1083 -3.10 -35.68 26.51
C ALA A 1083 -2.80 -36.51 25.26
N SER A 1084 -3.75 -37.33 24.79
CA SER A 1084 -3.57 -38.13 23.57
C SER A 1084 -3.28 -37.27 22.33
N VAL A 1085 -3.93 -36.11 22.17
CA VAL A 1085 -3.64 -35.17 21.07
C VAL A 1085 -2.21 -34.63 21.15
N LEU A 1086 -1.73 -34.29 22.36
CA LEU A 1086 -0.37 -33.79 22.56
C LEU A 1086 0.71 -34.85 22.29
N TYR A 1087 0.48 -36.10 22.70
CA TYR A 1087 1.43 -37.20 22.53
C TYR A 1087 1.46 -37.78 21.10
N HIS A 1088 0.39 -37.61 20.31
CA HIS A 1088 0.28 -38.22 18.98
C HIS A 1088 -0.05 -37.22 17.85
N PRO A 1089 0.82 -36.23 17.57
CA PRO A 1089 0.60 -35.27 16.48
C PRO A 1089 0.51 -35.92 15.09
N GLY A 1090 1.16 -37.09 14.92
CA GLY A 1090 1.10 -37.88 13.68
C GLY A 1090 -0.23 -38.59 13.42
N ALA A 1091 -1.18 -38.56 14.35
CA ALA A 1091 -2.52 -39.12 14.16
C ALA A 1091 -3.40 -38.28 13.20
N PHE A 1092 -2.97 -37.07 12.83
CA PHE A 1092 -3.75 -36.11 12.05
C PHE A 1092 -3.31 -36.05 10.58
N SER A 1093 -4.30 -35.98 9.67
CA SER A 1093 -4.05 -35.92 8.21
C SER A 1093 -3.41 -34.61 7.71
N SER A 1094 -3.35 -33.55 8.53
CA SER A 1094 -2.56 -32.35 8.25
C SER A 1094 -2.25 -31.55 9.52
N GLN A 1095 -1.19 -30.73 9.46
CA GLN A 1095 -0.82 -29.82 10.55
C GLN A 1095 -1.93 -28.83 10.91
N PHE A 1096 -2.69 -28.35 9.92
CA PHE A 1096 -3.83 -27.48 10.18
C PHE A 1096 -4.86 -28.14 11.12
N TYR A 1097 -5.24 -29.39 10.86
CA TYR A 1097 -6.22 -30.10 11.70
C TYR A 1097 -5.69 -30.45 13.09
N TYR A 1098 -4.40 -30.74 13.20
CA TYR A 1098 -3.74 -30.90 14.49
C TYR A 1098 -3.87 -29.62 15.33
N TYR A 1099 -3.52 -28.46 14.79
CA TYR A 1099 -3.61 -27.20 15.53
C TYR A 1099 -5.05 -26.78 15.85
N VAL A 1100 -6.00 -26.99 14.94
CA VAL A 1100 -7.42 -26.74 15.21
C VAL A 1100 -7.92 -27.64 16.35
N THR A 1101 -7.63 -28.94 16.31
CA THR A 1101 -8.03 -29.89 17.35
C THR A 1101 -7.36 -29.57 18.69
N LEU A 1102 -6.08 -29.23 18.69
CA LEU A 1102 -5.34 -28.86 19.89
C LEU A 1102 -5.93 -27.61 20.56
N CYS A 1103 -6.14 -26.53 19.81
CA CYS A 1103 -6.72 -25.30 20.35
C CYS A 1103 -8.12 -25.54 20.94
N ALA A 1104 -8.92 -26.37 20.27
CA ALA A 1104 -10.24 -26.75 20.73
C ALA A 1104 -10.23 -27.58 22.01
N SER A 1105 -9.40 -28.61 22.07
CA SER A 1105 -9.26 -29.46 23.27
C SER A 1105 -8.80 -28.64 24.47
N VAL A 1106 -7.91 -27.66 24.27
CA VAL A 1106 -7.51 -26.71 25.31
C VAL A 1106 -8.72 -25.86 25.76
N TYR A 1107 -9.47 -25.26 24.84
CA TYR A 1107 -10.66 -24.47 25.17
C TYR A 1107 -11.74 -25.27 25.92
N ILE A 1108 -12.02 -26.50 25.48
CA ILE A 1108 -13.03 -27.38 26.10
C ILE A 1108 -12.59 -27.77 27.52
N ASN A 1109 -11.30 -28.12 27.73
CA ASN A 1109 -10.79 -28.44 29.06
C ASN A 1109 -10.86 -27.24 30.02
N ILE A 1110 -10.52 -26.03 29.55
CA ILE A 1110 -10.67 -24.79 30.35
C ILE A 1110 -12.15 -24.57 30.70
N SER A 1111 -13.06 -24.76 29.74
CA SER A 1111 -14.50 -24.60 29.94
C SER A 1111 -15.06 -25.63 30.94
N ASN A 1112 -14.64 -26.89 30.84
CA ASN A 1112 -15.06 -27.96 31.74
C ASN A 1112 -14.53 -27.75 33.17
N ALA A 1113 -13.28 -27.28 33.33
CA ALA A 1113 -12.72 -26.92 34.62
C ALA A 1113 -13.50 -25.77 35.28
N ARG A 1114 -13.85 -24.73 34.51
CA ARG A 1114 -14.71 -23.63 34.97
C ARG A 1114 -16.10 -24.12 35.39
N ALA A 1115 -16.73 -25.01 34.62
CA ALA A 1115 -18.03 -25.57 34.96
C ALA A 1115 -18.01 -26.38 36.27
N LEU A 1116 -16.96 -27.19 36.48
CA LEU A 1116 -16.77 -27.93 37.73
C LEU A 1116 -16.58 -26.99 38.92
N LEU A 1117 -15.71 -25.98 38.78
CA LEU A 1117 -15.49 -24.96 39.80
C LEU A 1117 -16.79 -24.24 40.16
N LEU A 1118 -17.60 -23.86 39.15
CA LEU A 1118 -18.89 -23.20 39.39
C LEU A 1118 -19.82 -24.06 40.26
N VAL A 1119 -19.92 -25.37 39.99
CA VAL A 1119 -20.82 -26.28 40.73
C VAL A 1119 -20.28 -26.62 42.13
N VAL A 1120 -18.95 -26.73 42.29
CA VAL A 1120 -18.28 -27.01 43.57
C VAL A 1120 -18.27 -25.79 44.49
N LEU A 1121 -18.15 -24.58 43.95
CA LEU A 1121 -18.06 -23.32 44.71
C LEU A 1121 -19.42 -22.64 44.99
N THR A 1122 -20.52 -23.08 44.36
CA THR A 1122 -21.88 -22.57 44.63
C THR A 1122 -22.58 -23.00 45.94
N PRO A 1123 -22.01 -23.74 46.94
CA PRO A 1123 -22.74 -23.99 48.18
C PRO A 1123 -23.01 -22.76 49.06
N GLN A 1124 -22.35 -21.60 48.87
CA GLN A 1124 -22.36 -20.52 49.88
C GLN A 1124 -22.87 -19.13 49.44
N GLN A 1125 -23.06 -18.81 48.16
CA GLN A 1125 -23.26 -17.40 47.75
C GLN A 1125 -24.70 -16.87 47.62
N HIS A 1126 -25.75 -17.66 47.87
CA HIS A 1126 -27.14 -17.17 47.81
C HIS A 1126 -27.81 -16.91 49.17
N LYS A 1127 -27.01 -16.65 50.22
CA LYS A 1127 -27.52 -15.99 51.43
C LYS A 1127 -27.52 -14.45 51.35
N GLN A 1128 -27.04 -13.84 50.26
CA GLN A 1128 -26.80 -12.38 50.23
C GLN A 1128 -27.41 -11.57 49.07
N HIS A 1129 -28.16 -12.16 48.14
CA HIS A 1129 -28.84 -11.37 47.10
C HIS A 1129 -30.34 -11.66 47.07
N ALA A 1130 -31.01 -11.12 48.09
CA ALA A 1130 -32.36 -10.60 47.97
C ALA A 1130 -32.25 -9.06 48.01
N ALA A 1131 -31.92 -8.48 46.86
CA ALA A 1131 -32.05 -7.06 46.52
C ALA A 1131 -32.00 -6.94 44.99
#